data_AF-A0A8C8DAI3-F1
#
_entry.id   AF-A0A8C8DAI3-F1
#
_cell.length_a   1.000
_cell.length_b   1.000
_cell.length_c   1.000
_cell.angle_alpha   90.00
_cell.angle_beta   90.00
_cell.angle_gamma   90.00
#
_symmetry.space_group_name_H-M   'P 1'
#
loop_
_entity.id
_entity.type
_entity.pdbx_description
1 polymer ?
#
loop_
_entity_poly.entity_id
_entity_poly.type
_entity_poly.pdbx_seq_one_letter_code
_entity_poly.pdbx_strand_id
1 'polypeptide(L)'
;MELFLTNTCRYLVERRWYEQWKEYVVTGDQNSSSFPGQIDNTELFEELDSYHLKERLVENEDFVLIPAEAWRNLLAWYGMVDDQPALERKVVDLPSTVKIEVYPVEIFLCLHSNMENVVTAQFSHTIQKVMMKQFDVVEGAETRLWMKSSDTCCERLRNVNVNVLDSSLSSGMTVIMEMRNEDGTWPSSRPQIMNSVEEQESYRGQPGVCGLTNLGNTCFMNSALQCLSNTPPLTEYFLQSAYLEELNFTNPLGMKGEIAEAYADVIKQMWSGRHYSVVPRLFKTKVGHFASQFLGYQQHDSQELLSFLLDGLHEDLNRVKNKEYIELRDADGRPDQEVAEEAWHNHQRRNNSVIVDTFHGLFKSTLVCPECRKVSVTFDPFCYLSVPLPVSKDRVMEVFFVYLDPVAKPVQHRLVVPKAGKVFDLCSALSEMTNVSVNQMVVADVFNHRFYKIYHADESLSCILDRDDIFVYELSSGSVEEEEGDEVVLALYLRERSHYRDSGSGSSSCGTSLFGHPLLMAVPRVQCSRNALYHLFLQRLAWLASTCEYFILYYCVPFTAQPYVAIDWDPDMKKKCYNENEAEKYVKHQSMEVPHQQTTVQLQECIELFTTVEILEEENPWYCPICKKHQLATKKLDLWSLPEVLIIHLKRFSYTKYSREKLDIIVDFPLRHLDFSGCLLRKTGTNGEPPSRYDLIAVSNHYGGLRDGHYTSYARNKDNGQWYYFDDNKVTYAREEQIVTNAAYLLFYHRQDKIRQPTLPPPSDSSSSPTQPANVTSHKHDGMERAISCVNMETD
;
A
#
# COMPACT_ATOMS: atom_id res chain seq x y z
N MET A 1 -33.10 -15.09 12.91
CA MET A 1 -33.64 -16.25 12.16
C MET A 1 -32.72 -16.46 10.96
N GLU A 2 -31.45 -16.71 11.27
CA GLU A 2 -30.36 -16.90 10.31
C GLU A 2 -29.85 -18.30 10.59
N LEU A 3 -30.37 -19.28 9.85
CA LEU A 3 -29.88 -20.65 9.76
C LEU A 3 -30.66 -21.26 8.58
N PHE A 4 -29.92 -21.87 7.66
CA PHE A 4 -30.35 -22.45 6.37
C PHE A 4 -30.47 -21.49 5.18
N LEU A 5 -29.33 -21.13 4.59
CA LEU A 5 -29.26 -20.88 3.14
C LEU A 5 -27.97 -21.48 2.55
N THR A 6 -27.71 -22.75 2.84
CA THR A 6 -26.83 -23.54 1.96
C THR A 6 -27.59 -23.70 0.64
N ASN A 7 -26.98 -23.29 -0.47
CA ASN A 7 -27.49 -23.45 -1.85
C ASN A 7 -28.47 -22.38 -2.41
N THR A 8 -28.39 -21.11 -1.99
CA THR A 8 -29.19 -20.04 -2.63
C THR A 8 -28.46 -19.35 -3.78
N CYS A 9 -29.12 -19.25 -4.94
CA CYS A 9 -28.65 -18.48 -6.07
C CYS A 9 -28.98 -16.99 -5.88
N ARG A 10 -28.05 -16.10 -6.28
CA ARG A 10 -28.23 -14.66 -6.35
C ARG A 10 -28.13 -14.19 -7.81
N TYR A 11 -28.65 -13.02 -8.12
CA TYR A 11 -28.64 -12.46 -9.46
C TYR A 11 -27.96 -11.09 -9.44
N LEU A 12 -27.13 -10.80 -10.46
CA LEU A 12 -26.57 -9.47 -10.67
C LEU A 12 -27.62 -8.57 -11.33
N VAL A 13 -27.71 -7.35 -10.82
CA VAL A 13 -28.45 -6.24 -11.43
C VAL A 13 -27.54 -5.02 -11.45
N GLU A 14 -27.52 -4.31 -12.57
CA GLU A 14 -26.79 -3.05 -12.72
C GLU A 14 -27.21 -2.03 -11.64
N ARG A 15 -26.22 -1.33 -11.06
CA ARG A 15 -26.45 -0.52 -9.87
C ARG A 15 -27.36 0.67 -10.13
N ARG A 16 -27.18 1.41 -11.23
CA ARG A 16 -27.99 2.61 -11.54
C ARG A 16 -29.47 2.25 -11.67
N TRP A 17 -29.78 1.17 -12.37
CA TRP A 17 -31.14 0.65 -12.48
C TRP A 17 -31.71 0.29 -11.11
N TYR A 18 -30.94 -0.38 -10.27
CA TYR A 18 -31.37 -0.78 -8.92
C TYR A 18 -31.62 0.42 -8.00
N GLU A 19 -30.76 1.45 -8.01
CA GLU A 19 -30.96 2.67 -7.22
C GLU A 19 -32.17 3.47 -7.72
N GLN A 20 -32.40 3.55 -9.03
CA GLN A 20 -33.58 4.18 -9.61
C GLN A 20 -34.87 3.44 -9.20
N TRP A 21 -34.86 2.11 -9.24
CA TRP A 21 -35.98 1.29 -8.74
C TRP A 21 -36.24 1.52 -7.25
N LYS A 22 -35.20 1.61 -6.44
CA LYS A 22 -35.31 1.84 -4.99
C LYS A 22 -35.90 3.22 -4.69
N GLU A 23 -35.46 4.25 -5.41
CA GLU A 23 -36.03 5.60 -5.32
C GLU A 23 -37.53 5.59 -5.68
N TYR A 24 -37.90 4.94 -6.80
CA TYR A 24 -39.28 4.80 -7.25
C TYR A 24 -40.21 4.16 -6.20
N VAL A 25 -39.77 3.05 -5.59
CA VAL A 25 -40.57 2.34 -4.58
C VAL A 25 -40.75 3.18 -3.31
N VAL A 26 -39.80 4.07 -2.98
CA VAL A 26 -39.86 4.94 -1.79
C VAL A 26 -40.70 6.18 -2.04
N THR A 27 -40.64 6.78 -3.23
CA THR A 27 -41.30 8.07 -3.52
C THR A 27 -42.76 7.95 -3.94
N GLY A 28 -43.21 6.78 -4.43
CA GLY A 28 -44.63 6.42 -4.57
C GLY A 28 -45.53 7.31 -5.45
N ASP A 29 -44.95 8.15 -6.31
CA ASP A 29 -45.63 9.15 -7.14
C ASP A 29 -45.40 8.86 -8.64
N GLN A 30 -46.41 9.15 -9.47
CA GLN A 30 -46.47 8.84 -10.91
C GLN A 30 -45.64 9.77 -11.82
N ASN A 31 -44.57 10.41 -11.32
CA ASN A 31 -43.63 11.12 -12.19
C ASN A 31 -42.79 10.13 -13.01
N SER A 32 -42.85 10.25 -14.33
CA SER A 32 -42.26 9.28 -15.27
C SER A 32 -40.72 9.18 -15.18
N SER A 33 -40.04 10.14 -14.54
CA SER A 33 -38.57 10.18 -14.49
C SER A 33 -37.95 9.19 -13.50
N SER A 34 -38.68 8.77 -12.46
CA SER A 34 -38.18 7.78 -11.49
C SER A 34 -38.55 6.34 -11.85
N PHE A 35 -39.47 6.13 -12.80
CA PHE A 35 -39.83 4.79 -13.26
C PHE A 35 -38.61 4.11 -13.92
N PRO A 36 -38.13 2.97 -13.39
CA PRO A 36 -36.87 2.37 -13.83
C PRO A 36 -36.95 1.66 -15.19
N GLY A 37 -38.14 1.45 -15.73
CA GLY A 37 -38.31 0.70 -16.99
C GLY A 37 -37.98 -0.79 -16.84
N GLN A 38 -37.66 -1.44 -17.96
CA GLN A 38 -37.21 -2.83 -17.99
C GLN A 38 -35.81 -2.95 -17.37
N ILE A 39 -35.47 -4.10 -16.81
CA ILE A 39 -34.14 -4.37 -16.25
C ILE A 39 -33.11 -4.31 -17.39
N ASP A 40 -32.12 -3.42 -17.23
CA ASP A 40 -31.07 -3.19 -18.22
C ASP A 40 -29.69 -3.42 -17.60
N ASN A 41 -29.01 -4.48 -18.05
CA ASN A 41 -27.64 -4.81 -17.63
C ASN A 41 -26.58 -4.44 -18.68
N THR A 42 -26.92 -3.65 -19.70
CA THR A 42 -26.03 -3.32 -20.84
C THR A 42 -24.66 -2.82 -20.39
N GLU A 43 -24.60 -1.98 -19.35
CA GLU A 43 -23.35 -1.42 -18.83
C GLU A 43 -22.45 -2.43 -18.12
N LEU A 44 -22.96 -3.62 -17.79
CA LEU A 44 -22.16 -4.70 -17.21
C LEU A 44 -21.42 -5.52 -18.28
N PHE A 45 -21.81 -5.41 -19.56
CA PHE A 45 -21.25 -6.21 -20.64
C PHE A 45 -20.12 -5.50 -21.38
N GLU A 46 -19.05 -6.24 -21.68
CA GLU A 46 -17.97 -5.79 -22.56
C GLU A 46 -18.34 -5.96 -24.03
N GLU A 47 -19.03 -7.05 -24.34
CA GLU A 47 -19.56 -7.37 -25.66
C GLU A 47 -21.05 -7.70 -25.58
N LEU A 48 -21.87 -6.97 -26.34
CA LEU A 48 -23.34 -7.09 -26.32
C LEU A 48 -23.85 -8.36 -27.02
N ASP A 49 -23.09 -8.92 -27.96
CA ASP A 49 -23.50 -10.12 -28.71
C ASP A 49 -23.27 -11.43 -27.93
N SER A 50 -22.25 -11.45 -27.06
CA SER A 50 -21.86 -12.62 -26.26
C SER A 50 -22.33 -12.54 -24.80
N TYR A 51 -22.86 -11.38 -24.38
CA TYR A 51 -23.20 -11.05 -23.00
C TYR A 51 -22.05 -11.31 -22.01
N HIS A 52 -20.81 -11.12 -22.48
CA HIS A 52 -19.62 -11.26 -21.65
C HIS A 52 -19.51 -10.07 -20.70
N LEU A 53 -19.27 -10.32 -19.40
CA LEU A 53 -19.15 -9.26 -18.41
C LEU A 53 -17.82 -8.51 -18.55
N LYS A 54 -17.84 -7.18 -18.38
CA LYS A 54 -16.61 -6.37 -18.24
C LYS A 54 -15.75 -6.92 -17.12
N GLU A 55 -14.43 -6.90 -17.29
CA GLU A 55 -13.51 -7.23 -16.20
C GLU A 55 -13.57 -6.18 -15.07
N ARG A 56 -13.27 -6.63 -13.84
CA ARG A 56 -13.11 -5.78 -12.63
C ARG A 56 -14.38 -5.05 -12.15
N LEU A 57 -15.56 -5.61 -12.37
CA LEU A 57 -16.79 -5.07 -11.79
C LEU A 57 -16.76 -5.14 -10.26
N VAL A 58 -17.19 -4.07 -9.61
CA VAL A 58 -17.20 -3.90 -8.15
C VAL A 58 -18.63 -3.93 -7.62
N GLU A 59 -18.92 -4.87 -6.71
CA GLU A 59 -20.20 -4.92 -5.99
C GLU A 59 -20.33 -3.67 -5.13
N ASN A 60 -21.43 -2.93 -5.25
CA ASN A 60 -21.51 -1.65 -4.54
C ASN A 60 -21.25 -0.43 -5.42
N GLU A 61 -20.66 -0.62 -6.60
CA GLU A 61 -20.28 0.47 -7.52
C GLU A 61 -20.89 0.25 -8.90
N ASP A 62 -20.70 -0.94 -9.48
CA ASP A 62 -21.18 -1.27 -10.82
C ASP A 62 -22.46 -2.13 -10.78
N PHE A 63 -22.56 -3.06 -9.83
CA PHE A 63 -23.71 -3.96 -9.70
C PHE A 63 -24.12 -4.22 -8.25
N VAL A 64 -25.32 -4.77 -8.08
CA VAL A 64 -25.90 -5.23 -6.81
C VAL A 64 -26.36 -6.68 -6.92
N LEU A 65 -26.17 -7.47 -5.85
CA LEU A 65 -26.59 -8.85 -5.78
C LEU A 65 -27.94 -9.00 -5.06
N ILE A 66 -28.93 -9.53 -5.76
CA ILE A 66 -30.27 -9.74 -5.21
C ILE A 66 -30.61 -11.23 -5.04
N PRO A 67 -31.40 -11.61 -4.01
CA PRO A 67 -31.85 -13.00 -3.83
C PRO A 67 -32.75 -13.47 -4.98
N ALA A 68 -32.76 -14.78 -5.26
CA ALA A 68 -33.59 -15.39 -6.29
C ALA A 68 -35.09 -15.06 -6.21
N GLU A 69 -35.63 -14.87 -5.00
CA GLU A 69 -37.03 -14.48 -4.82
C GLU A 69 -37.29 -13.04 -5.28
N ALA A 70 -36.38 -12.12 -4.94
CA ALA A 70 -36.45 -10.73 -5.37
C ALA A 70 -36.29 -10.63 -6.90
N TRP A 71 -35.36 -11.38 -7.48
CA TRP A 71 -35.16 -11.42 -8.94
C TRP A 71 -36.41 -11.86 -9.69
N ARG A 72 -37.05 -12.97 -9.26
CA ARG A 72 -38.29 -13.45 -9.91
C ARG A 72 -39.40 -12.41 -9.88
N ASN A 73 -39.53 -11.70 -8.76
CA ASN A 73 -40.53 -10.64 -8.63
C ASN A 73 -40.21 -9.45 -9.53
N LEU A 74 -38.97 -8.97 -9.52
CA LEU A 74 -38.53 -7.85 -10.38
C LEU A 74 -38.71 -8.18 -11.87
N LEU A 75 -38.29 -9.37 -12.29
CA LEU A 75 -38.44 -9.82 -13.68
C LEU A 75 -39.92 -9.92 -14.08
N ALA A 76 -40.79 -10.41 -13.19
CA ALA A 76 -42.23 -10.48 -13.46
C ALA A 76 -42.90 -9.09 -13.53
N TRP A 77 -42.41 -8.12 -12.78
CA TRP A 77 -42.98 -6.78 -12.71
C TRP A 77 -42.49 -5.85 -13.83
N TYR A 78 -41.21 -5.94 -14.19
CA TYR A 78 -40.55 -4.96 -15.06
C TYR A 78 -40.05 -5.56 -16.36
N GLY A 79 -39.87 -6.88 -16.46
CA GLY A 79 -39.29 -7.52 -17.64
C GLY A 79 -37.80 -7.19 -17.83
N MET A 80 -37.23 -7.66 -18.94
CA MET A 80 -35.81 -7.50 -19.30
C MET A 80 -35.70 -6.77 -20.64
N VAL A 81 -34.68 -5.91 -20.79
CA VAL A 81 -34.33 -5.32 -22.09
C VAL A 81 -33.74 -6.40 -23.00
N ASP A 82 -34.12 -6.37 -24.29
CA ASP A 82 -33.54 -7.16 -25.40
C ASP A 82 -33.31 -8.66 -25.13
N ASP A 83 -34.18 -9.29 -24.33
CA ASP A 83 -34.07 -10.70 -23.93
C ASP A 83 -32.69 -11.07 -23.32
N GLN A 84 -32.04 -10.11 -22.65
CA GLN A 84 -30.76 -10.34 -21.97
C GLN A 84 -30.84 -11.57 -21.04
N PRO A 85 -29.74 -12.34 -20.89
CA PRO A 85 -29.74 -13.51 -20.02
C PRO A 85 -29.74 -13.11 -18.55
N ALA A 86 -30.39 -13.91 -17.71
CA ALA A 86 -30.32 -13.73 -16.25
C ALA A 86 -28.90 -14.01 -15.74
N LEU A 87 -28.30 -13.04 -15.06
CA LEU A 87 -26.93 -13.14 -14.53
C LEU A 87 -26.91 -13.84 -13.16
N GLU A 88 -27.19 -15.14 -13.15
CA GLU A 88 -27.23 -15.97 -11.95
C GLU A 88 -25.82 -16.27 -11.39
N ARG A 89 -25.61 -16.13 -10.09
CA ARG A 89 -24.39 -16.51 -9.35
C ARG A 89 -24.71 -17.38 -8.14
N LYS A 90 -23.84 -18.36 -7.90
CA LYS A 90 -23.95 -19.24 -6.74
C LYS A 90 -23.12 -18.70 -5.59
N VAL A 91 -23.69 -18.84 -4.39
CA VAL A 91 -23.03 -18.55 -3.13
C VAL A 91 -22.06 -19.68 -2.80
N VAL A 92 -20.78 -19.37 -2.63
CA VAL A 92 -19.71 -20.29 -2.22
C VAL A 92 -19.46 -20.13 -0.72
N ASP A 93 -19.55 -21.24 0.00
CA ASP A 93 -19.24 -21.30 1.43
C ASP A 93 -17.74 -21.55 1.60
N LEU A 94 -17.00 -20.56 2.12
CA LEU A 94 -15.64 -20.78 2.65
C LEU A 94 -15.74 -20.98 4.18
N PRO A 95 -14.79 -21.68 4.83
CA PRO A 95 -14.84 -22.00 6.26
C PRO A 95 -15.03 -20.80 7.21
N SER A 96 -14.81 -19.57 6.74
CA SER A 96 -14.87 -18.34 7.53
C SER A 96 -15.64 -17.19 6.86
N THR A 97 -16.05 -17.30 5.58
CA THR A 97 -16.84 -16.26 4.88
C THR A 97 -17.68 -16.84 3.75
N VAL A 98 -18.87 -16.30 3.56
CA VAL A 98 -19.70 -16.57 2.38
C VAL A 98 -19.28 -15.62 1.25
N LYS A 99 -18.83 -16.13 0.09
CA LYS A 99 -18.50 -15.31 -1.09
C LYS A 99 -19.31 -15.71 -2.31
N ILE A 100 -19.61 -14.77 -3.19
CA ILE A 100 -20.33 -15.03 -4.44
C ILE A 100 -19.33 -14.93 -5.58
N GLU A 101 -19.19 -16.02 -6.34
CA GLU A 101 -18.33 -16.07 -7.52
C GLU A 101 -19.00 -15.25 -8.63
N VAL A 102 -18.36 -14.18 -9.13
CA VAL A 102 -18.96 -13.25 -10.13
C VAL A 102 -18.57 -13.62 -11.58
N TYR A 103 -17.43 -14.28 -11.77
CA TYR A 103 -16.92 -14.74 -13.07
C TYR A 103 -16.60 -16.24 -12.98
N PRO A 104 -17.19 -17.11 -13.84
CA PRO A 104 -16.79 -18.52 -13.92
C PRO A 104 -15.34 -18.61 -14.40
N VAL A 105 -14.54 -19.48 -13.78
CA VAL A 105 -13.14 -19.68 -14.19
C VAL A 105 -13.08 -20.48 -15.50
N GLU A 106 -12.53 -19.89 -16.57
CA GLU A 106 -12.27 -20.58 -17.84
C GLU A 106 -10.90 -21.23 -17.84
N ILE A 107 -10.85 -22.55 -18.00
CA ILE A 107 -9.60 -23.31 -17.96
C ILE A 107 -9.48 -24.12 -19.24
N PHE A 108 -8.27 -24.16 -19.78
CA PHE A 108 -7.90 -24.98 -20.92
C PHE A 108 -7.62 -26.42 -20.48
N LEU A 109 -8.13 -27.40 -21.20
CA LEU A 109 -8.01 -28.81 -20.89
C LEU A 109 -7.34 -29.55 -22.05
N CYS A 110 -6.42 -30.45 -21.76
CA CYS A 110 -5.91 -31.39 -22.76
C CYS A 110 -5.50 -32.74 -22.14
N LEU A 111 -5.36 -33.75 -22.99
CA LEU A 111 -4.75 -35.02 -22.61
C LEU A 111 -3.24 -34.95 -22.78
N HIS A 112 -2.49 -35.60 -21.90
CA HIS A 112 -1.03 -35.71 -22.04
C HIS A 112 -0.62 -36.36 -23.39
N SER A 113 -1.43 -37.30 -23.90
CA SER A 113 -1.20 -37.95 -25.18
C SER A 113 -1.45 -37.05 -26.40
N ASN A 114 -2.16 -35.93 -26.24
CA ASN A 114 -2.46 -34.99 -27.31
C ASN A 114 -2.62 -33.57 -26.76
N MET A 115 -1.49 -32.88 -26.61
CA MET A 115 -1.42 -31.54 -26.03
C MET A 115 -1.82 -30.41 -26.98
N GLU A 116 -1.91 -30.69 -28.28
CA GLU A 116 -2.35 -29.72 -29.30
C GLU A 116 -3.88 -29.56 -29.31
N ASN A 117 -4.60 -30.58 -28.85
CA ASN A 117 -6.06 -30.55 -28.74
C ASN A 117 -6.50 -29.94 -27.41
N VAL A 118 -6.52 -28.61 -27.36
CA VAL A 118 -6.93 -27.84 -26.19
C VAL A 118 -8.42 -27.53 -26.24
N VAL A 119 -9.14 -27.89 -25.18
CA VAL A 119 -10.57 -27.63 -25.01
C VAL A 119 -10.77 -26.63 -23.88
N THR A 120 -11.46 -25.52 -24.13
CA THR A 120 -11.85 -24.58 -23.07
C THR A 120 -13.09 -25.08 -22.34
N ALA A 121 -13.07 -25.05 -21.00
CA ALA A 121 -14.23 -25.34 -20.19
C ALA A 121 -14.38 -24.33 -19.04
N GLN A 122 -15.61 -23.96 -18.74
CA GLN A 122 -15.99 -23.15 -17.58
C GLN A 122 -16.35 -24.06 -16.42
N PHE A 123 -15.81 -23.78 -15.24
CA PHE A 123 -15.94 -24.69 -14.11
C PHE A 123 -16.63 -24.04 -12.90
N SER A 124 -17.52 -24.82 -12.27
CA SER A 124 -18.09 -24.55 -10.93
C SER A 124 -17.93 -25.74 -9.95
N HIS A 125 -17.44 -26.88 -10.44
CA HIS A 125 -17.32 -28.16 -9.70
C HIS A 125 -16.05 -28.93 -10.13
N THR A 126 -15.88 -30.16 -9.61
CA THR A 126 -14.66 -31.00 -9.70
C THR A 126 -14.17 -31.22 -11.14
N ILE A 127 -12.94 -30.80 -11.44
CA ILE A 127 -12.34 -30.79 -12.79
C ILE A 127 -12.21 -32.18 -13.41
N GLN A 128 -11.86 -33.18 -12.60
CA GLN A 128 -11.61 -34.55 -13.08
C GLN A 128 -12.84 -35.17 -13.78
N LYS A 129 -14.04 -34.99 -13.21
CA LYS A 129 -15.27 -35.57 -13.77
C LYS A 129 -15.62 -34.95 -15.12
N VAL A 130 -15.42 -33.64 -15.26
CA VAL A 130 -15.64 -32.92 -16.52
C VAL A 130 -14.66 -33.40 -17.57
N MET A 131 -13.37 -33.50 -17.25
CA MET A 131 -12.35 -33.99 -18.18
C MET A 131 -12.59 -35.46 -18.59
N MET A 132 -12.96 -36.34 -17.66
CA MET A 132 -13.26 -37.75 -18.00
C MET A 132 -14.43 -37.86 -18.99
N LYS A 133 -15.46 -37.02 -18.83
CA LYS A 133 -16.60 -36.96 -19.76
C LYS A 133 -16.23 -36.29 -21.09
N GLN A 134 -15.43 -35.23 -21.06
CA GLN A 134 -15.07 -34.46 -22.24
C GLN A 134 -14.12 -35.22 -23.18
N PHE A 135 -13.27 -36.08 -22.62
CA PHE A 135 -12.29 -36.87 -23.35
C PHE A 135 -12.67 -38.36 -23.47
N ASP A 136 -13.93 -38.73 -23.19
CA ASP A 136 -14.46 -40.11 -23.25
C ASP A 136 -13.57 -41.15 -22.54
N VAL A 137 -13.05 -40.80 -21.35
CA VAL A 137 -12.19 -41.69 -20.55
C VAL A 137 -13.03 -42.75 -19.85
N VAL A 138 -12.62 -44.02 -19.97
CA VAL A 138 -13.34 -45.19 -19.40
C VAL A 138 -13.52 -45.05 -17.88
N GLU A 139 -14.75 -45.31 -17.43
CA GLU A 139 -15.13 -45.27 -16.01
C GLU A 139 -14.37 -46.38 -15.24
N GLY A 140 -13.32 -45.99 -14.50
CA GLY A 140 -12.41 -46.90 -13.79
C GLY A 140 -10.93 -46.75 -14.14
N ALA A 141 -10.57 -45.92 -15.13
CA ALA A 141 -9.17 -45.64 -15.46
C ALA A 141 -8.47 -44.82 -14.35
N GLU A 142 -7.29 -45.25 -13.93
CA GLU A 142 -6.44 -44.47 -13.02
C GLU A 142 -5.88 -43.24 -13.75
N THR A 143 -6.29 -42.06 -13.30
CA THR A 143 -5.90 -40.77 -13.89
C THR A 143 -5.21 -39.87 -12.87
N ARG A 144 -4.32 -39.00 -13.35
CA ARG A 144 -3.76 -37.91 -12.55
C ARG A 144 -3.79 -36.61 -13.34
N LEU A 145 -3.95 -35.50 -12.62
CA LEU A 145 -4.06 -34.16 -13.20
C LEU A 145 -2.80 -33.34 -12.92
N TRP A 146 -2.42 -32.54 -13.90
CA TRP A 146 -1.32 -31.58 -13.82
C TRP A 146 -1.83 -30.19 -14.20
N MET A 147 -1.31 -29.16 -13.54
CA MET A 147 -1.56 -27.77 -13.86
C MET A 147 -0.31 -27.19 -14.53
N LYS A 148 -0.50 -26.60 -15.72
CA LYS A 148 0.53 -25.86 -16.46
C LYS A 148 0.45 -24.39 -16.04
N SER A 149 1.45 -23.92 -15.28
CA SER A 149 1.52 -22.55 -14.79
C SER A 149 2.25 -21.59 -15.75
N SER A 150 3.07 -22.15 -16.65
CA SER A 150 3.81 -21.50 -17.74
C SER A 150 4.23 -22.55 -18.79
N ASP A 151 4.79 -22.14 -19.92
CA ASP A 151 5.27 -23.07 -20.95
C ASP A 151 6.37 -24.04 -20.48
N THR A 152 6.99 -23.77 -19.33
CA THR A 152 8.12 -24.55 -18.79
C THR A 152 7.86 -25.22 -17.43
N CYS A 153 6.68 -25.05 -16.82
CA CYS A 153 6.39 -25.60 -15.48
C CYS A 153 5.02 -26.28 -15.38
N CYS A 154 5.02 -27.52 -14.88
CA CYS A 154 3.82 -28.33 -14.60
C CYS A 154 3.85 -28.92 -13.19
N GLU A 155 2.77 -28.70 -12.44
CA GLU A 155 2.62 -29.15 -11.06
C GLU A 155 1.48 -30.17 -10.93
N ARG A 156 1.67 -31.19 -10.09
CA ARG A 156 0.66 -32.24 -9.90
C ARG A 156 -0.44 -31.75 -8.97
N LEU A 157 -1.68 -31.84 -9.43
CA LEU A 157 -2.87 -31.63 -8.59
C LEU A 157 -3.06 -32.88 -7.72
N ARG A 158 -2.63 -32.80 -6.46
CA ARG A 158 -2.62 -33.94 -5.53
C ARG A 158 -4.00 -34.29 -4.97
N ASN A 159 -4.92 -33.33 -4.94
CA ASN A 159 -6.27 -33.53 -4.42
C ASN A 159 -7.27 -33.39 -5.58
N VAL A 160 -7.67 -34.54 -6.13
CA VAL A 160 -8.45 -34.63 -7.39
C VAL A 160 -9.96 -34.42 -7.19
N ASN A 161 -10.39 -34.42 -5.93
CA ASN A 161 -11.78 -34.19 -5.51
C ASN A 161 -12.12 -32.72 -5.23
N VAL A 162 -11.20 -31.81 -5.56
CA VAL A 162 -11.24 -30.42 -5.13
C VAL A 162 -11.86 -29.52 -6.19
N ASN A 163 -12.63 -28.55 -5.72
CA ASN A 163 -13.33 -27.50 -6.46
C ASN A 163 -12.30 -26.50 -7.04
N VAL A 164 -12.66 -25.79 -8.10
CA VAL A 164 -11.74 -24.90 -8.85
C VAL A 164 -11.14 -23.79 -7.97
N LEU A 165 -11.88 -23.35 -6.97
CA LEU A 165 -11.47 -22.33 -6.00
C LEU A 165 -10.42 -22.83 -4.98
N ASP A 166 -10.40 -24.14 -4.70
CA ASP A 166 -9.47 -24.76 -3.75
C ASP A 166 -8.20 -25.30 -4.46
N SER A 167 -8.19 -25.36 -5.79
CA SER A 167 -7.09 -25.89 -6.62
C SER A 167 -6.14 -24.81 -7.18
N SER A 168 -6.29 -23.55 -6.76
CA SER A 168 -5.43 -22.42 -7.18
C SER A 168 -5.45 -22.13 -8.69
N LEU A 169 -6.50 -22.57 -9.40
CA LEU A 169 -6.62 -22.39 -10.84
C LEU A 169 -7.28 -21.04 -11.15
N SER A 170 -6.65 -20.25 -12.02
CA SER A 170 -7.21 -19.01 -12.54
C SER A 170 -7.68 -19.18 -13.98
N SER A 171 -8.48 -18.21 -14.45
CA SER A 171 -8.89 -18.16 -15.85
C SER A 171 -7.65 -18.14 -16.76
N GLY A 172 -7.68 -18.89 -17.85
CA GLY A 172 -6.58 -19.01 -18.82
C GLY A 172 -5.49 -20.04 -18.48
N MET A 173 -5.60 -20.79 -17.38
CA MET A 173 -4.64 -21.86 -17.07
C MET A 173 -4.90 -23.13 -17.89
N THR A 174 -3.88 -23.97 -18.11
CA THR A 174 -4.06 -25.29 -18.76
C THR A 174 -3.94 -26.43 -17.76
N VAL A 175 -4.93 -27.32 -17.71
CA VAL A 175 -4.92 -28.57 -16.95
C VAL A 175 -4.76 -29.75 -17.89
N ILE A 176 -3.77 -30.59 -17.58
CA ILE A 176 -3.37 -31.74 -18.38
C ILE A 176 -3.77 -33.01 -17.63
N MET A 177 -4.54 -33.89 -18.28
CA MET A 177 -4.90 -35.19 -17.74
C MET A 177 -4.00 -36.29 -18.31
N GLU A 178 -3.42 -37.09 -17.42
CA GLU A 178 -2.58 -38.23 -17.78
C GLU A 178 -3.24 -39.53 -17.31
N MET A 179 -3.26 -40.52 -18.20
CA MET A 179 -3.81 -41.86 -17.96
C MET A 179 -2.68 -42.85 -17.68
N ARG A 180 -2.94 -43.84 -16.84
CA ARG A 180 -2.01 -44.93 -16.58
C ARG A 180 -1.99 -45.93 -17.74
N ASN A 181 -0.82 -46.46 -18.07
CA ASN A 181 -0.67 -47.47 -19.11
C ASN A 181 -1.24 -48.83 -18.65
N GLU A 182 -1.58 -49.72 -19.60
CA GLU A 182 -2.10 -51.07 -19.33
C GLU A 182 -1.11 -51.96 -18.55
N ASP A 183 0.19 -51.66 -18.63
CA ASP A 183 1.27 -52.35 -17.90
C ASP A 183 1.45 -51.85 -16.44
N GLY A 184 0.63 -50.89 -16.00
CA GLY A 184 0.70 -50.29 -14.67
C GLY A 184 1.79 -49.22 -14.52
N THR A 185 2.44 -48.78 -15.59
CA THR A 185 3.40 -47.66 -15.54
C THR A 185 2.72 -46.33 -15.83
N TRP A 186 3.31 -45.22 -15.36
CA TRP A 186 2.89 -43.87 -15.78
C TRP A 186 3.73 -43.43 -16.98
N PRO A 187 3.14 -42.78 -17.99
CA PRO A 187 3.86 -42.31 -19.18
C PRO A 187 5.08 -41.43 -18.87
N SER A 188 5.01 -40.64 -17.79
CA SER A 188 6.11 -39.77 -17.34
C SER A 188 6.37 -39.86 -15.83
N SER A 189 7.57 -39.52 -15.37
CA SER A 189 7.87 -39.26 -13.94
C SER A 189 7.66 -37.78 -13.57
N ARG A 190 7.76 -36.89 -14.57
CA ARG A 190 7.33 -35.49 -14.66
C ARG A 190 6.97 -35.25 -16.14
N PRO A 191 5.84 -34.61 -16.50
CA PRO A 191 5.55 -34.35 -17.91
C PRO A 191 6.61 -33.38 -18.46
N GLN A 192 7.47 -33.87 -19.35
CA GLN A 192 8.44 -33.08 -20.10
C GLN A 192 7.70 -32.33 -21.21
N ILE A 193 7.14 -31.15 -20.91
CA ILE A 193 6.73 -30.20 -21.95
C ILE A 193 7.99 -29.41 -22.29
N MET A 194 8.74 -29.86 -23.29
CA MET A 194 9.91 -29.14 -23.79
C MET A 194 9.73 -28.84 -25.27
N ASN A 195 9.66 -27.55 -25.60
CA ASN A 195 10.25 -27.01 -26.83
C ASN A 195 11.08 -25.73 -26.55
N SER A 196 11.53 -25.50 -25.31
CA SER A 196 12.34 -24.31 -24.99
C SER A 196 13.27 -24.42 -23.76
N VAL A 197 13.74 -25.61 -23.32
CA VAL A 197 14.64 -25.67 -22.15
C VAL A 197 16.10 -25.29 -22.44
N GLU A 198 16.46 -25.01 -23.70
CA GLU A 198 17.81 -24.56 -24.00
C GLU A 198 18.12 -23.15 -23.45
N GLU A 199 17.11 -22.28 -23.25
CA GLU A 199 17.37 -20.91 -22.75
C GLU A 199 17.33 -20.77 -21.22
N GLN A 200 16.45 -21.48 -20.49
CA GLN A 200 16.35 -21.38 -19.02
C GLN A 200 17.37 -22.23 -18.24
N GLU A 201 17.96 -23.28 -18.84
CA GLU A 201 19.09 -23.99 -18.22
C GLU A 201 20.42 -23.21 -18.31
N SER A 202 20.46 -22.13 -19.11
CA SER A 202 21.67 -21.33 -19.33
C SER A 202 21.93 -20.26 -18.27
N TYR A 203 20.87 -19.76 -17.60
CA TYR A 203 21.01 -18.70 -16.60
C TYR A 203 21.63 -19.26 -15.31
N ARG A 204 22.83 -18.80 -14.99
CA ARG A 204 23.52 -19.04 -13.72
C ARG A 204 23.79 -17.71 -13.03
N GLY A 205 22.83 -17.29 -12.22
CA GLY A 205 22.94 -16.11 -11.36
C GLY A 205 23.54 -16.44 -9.99
N GLN A 206 23.89 -15.39 -9.25
CA GLN A 206 24.26 -15.50 -7.84
C GLN A 206 23.03 -15.95 -7.01
N PRO A 207 23.12 -17.05 -6.23
CA PRO A 207 22.06 -17.45 -5.29
C PRO A 207 21.63 -16.31 -4.37
N GLY A 208 20.31 -16.14 -4.20
CA GLY A 208 19.73 -15.06 -3.38
C GLY A 208 19.63 -13.71 -4.09
N VAL A 209 20.25 -13.55 -5.28
CA VAL A 209 20.08 -12.37 -6.15
C VAL A 209 18.99 -12.69 -7.18
N CYS A 210 17.75 -12.76 -6.70
CA CYS A 210 16.57 -13.15 -7.48
C CYS A 210 15.39 -12.23 -7.17
N GLY A 211 14.75 -11.68 -8.20
CA GLY A 211 13.54 -10.88 -8.07
C GLY A 211 12.29 -11.69 -7.74
N LEU A 212 11.21 -11.01 -7.40
CA LEU A 212 9.87 -11.58 -7.22
C LEU A 212 8.85 -10.82 -8.07
N THR A 213 8.14 -11.52 -8.94
CA THR A 213 7.18 -10.88 -9.85
C THR A 213 5.94 -10.40 -9.11
N ASN A 214 5.56 -9.15 -9.30
CA ASN A 214 4.33 -8.56 -8.76
C ASN A 214 3.09 -9.22 -9.39
N LEU A 215 2.12 -9.59 -8.55
CA LEU A 215 0.87 -10.27 -8.95
C LEU A 215 -0.35 -9.33 -8.86
N GLY A 216 -0.11 -8.01 -8.88
CA GLY A 216 -1.11 -6.97 -8.69
C GLY A 216 -1.13 -6.50 -7.23
N ASN A 217 -0.50 -5.35 -6.97
CA ASN A 217 -0.34 -4.75 -5.64
C ASN A 217 0.26 -5.71 -4.60
N THR A 218 1.14 -6.64 -5.00
CA THR A 218 1.81 -7.58 -4.08
C THR A 218 3.23 -7.18 -3.71
N CYS A 219 3.63 -5.93 -3.96
CA CYS A 219 4.97 -5.44 -3.62
C CYS A 219 5.26 -5.53 -2.10
N PHE A 220 4.24 -5.35 -1.24
CA PHE A 220 4.35 -5.54 0.21
C PHE A 220 4.81 -6.96 0.58
N MET A 221 4.32 -7.96 -0.16
CA MET A 221 4.69 -9.37 0.00
C MET A 221 6.09 -9.64 -0.50
N ASN A 222 6.43 -9.11 -1.68
CA ASN A 222 7.75 -9.25 -2.26
C ASN A 222 8.83 -8.67 -1.34
N SER A 223 8.62 -7.47 -0.81
CA SER A 223 9.56 -6.82 0.11
C SER A 223 9.78 -7.63 1.40
N ALA A 224 8.70 -8.11 2.04
CA ALA A 224 8.80 -8.94 3.24
C ALA A 224 9.55 -10.27 2.97
N LEU A 225 9.24 -10.92 1.84
CA LEU A 225 9.91 -12.16 1.42
C LEU A 225 11.39 -11.95 1.13
N GLN A 226 11.77 -10.85 0.48
CA GLN A 226 13.18 -10.53 0.22
C GLN A 226 13.98 -10.33 1.52
N CYS A 227 13.39 -9.66 2.52
CA CYS A 227 14.02 -9.49 3.84
C CYS A 227 14.19 -10.83 4.57
N LEU A 228 13.14 -11.66 4.61
CA LEU A 228 13.21 -12.99 5.22
C LEU A 228 14.16 -13.94 4.48
N SER A 229 14.17 -13.89 3.14
CA SER A 229 15.06 -14.67 2.28
C SER A 229 16.54 -14.36 2.52
N ASN A 230 16.86 -13.12 2.88
CA ASN A 230 18.22 -12.71 3.24
C ASN A 230 18.48 -12.78 4.76
N THR A 231 17.66 -13.51 5.52
CA THR A 231 17.93 -13.86 6.92
C THR A 231 18.66 -15.20 6.98
N PRO A 232 20.01 -15.23 7.18
CA PRO A 232 20.80 -16.43 6.94
C PRO A 232 20.38 -17.67 7.75
N PRO A 233 20.11 -17.59 9.08
CA PRO A 233 19.70 -18.76 9.86
C PRO A 233 18.41 -19.40 9.35
N LEU A 234 17.44 -18.58 8.93
CA LEU A 234 16.15 -19.04 8.42
C LEU A 234 16.31 -19.68 7.03
N THR A 235 17.01 -19.00 6.13
CA THR A 235 17.22 -19.49 4.76
C THR A 235 18.02 -20.79 4.73
N GLU A 236 19.09 -20.90 5.52
CA GLU A 236 19.89 -22.12 5.59
C GLU A 236 19.08 -23.33 6.09
N TYR A 237 18.20 -23.12 7.07
CA TYR A 237 17.29 -24.14 7.58
C TYR A 237 16.37 -24.71 6.48
N PHE A 238 15.82 -23.86 5.60
CA PHE A 238 14.98 -24.30 4.49
C PHE A 238 15.79 -24.92 3.34
N LEU A 239 16.97 -24.40 3.02
CA LEU A 239 17.84 -24.96 1.97
C LEU A 239 18.37 -26.34 2.33
N GLN A 240 18.70 -26.57 3.61
CA GLN A 240 19.10 -27.88 4.13
C GLN A 240 17.91 -28.85 4.27
N SER A 241 16.69 -28.39 3.99
CA SER A 241 15.45 -29.16 4.12
C SER A 241 15.17 -29.69 5.54
N ALA A 242 15.73 -29.05 6.57
CA ALA A 242 15.51 -29.41 7.97
C ALA A 242 14.04 -29.24 8.39
N TYR A 243 13.32 -28.31 7.77
CA TYR A 243 11.88 -28.07 8.01
C TYR A 243 11.00 -29.31 7.82
N LEU A 244 11.37 -30.23 6.92
CA LEU A 244 10.56 -31.41 6.61
C LEU A 244 10.34 -32.31 7.84
N GLU A 245 11.33 -32.39 8.73
CA GLU A 245 11.25 -33.19 9.96
C GLU A 245 10.44 -32.49 11.06
N GLU A 246 10.34 -31.16 11.01
CA GLU A 246 9.71 -30.34 12.04
C GLU A 246 8.26 -29.94 11.72
N LEU A 247 7.79 -30.18 10.49
CA LEU A 247 6.40 -29.89 10.07
C LEU A 247 5.36 -30.44 11.06
N ASN A 248 4.40 -29.59 11.40
CA ASN A 248 3.35 -29.89 12.36
C ASN A 248 1.96 -29.79 11.73
N PHE A 249 1.56 -30.86 11.05
CA PHE A 249 0.25 -30.99 10.39
C PHE A 249 -0.95 -31.00 11.35
N THR A 250 -0.71 -31.24 12.65
CA THR A 250 -1.77 -31.44 13.66
C THR A 250 -1.96 -30.23 14.58
N ASN A 251 -1.13 -29.19 14.45
CA ASN A 251 -1.22 -28.02 15.32
C ASN A 251 -2.55 -27.28 15.08
N PRO A 252 -3.44 -27.14 16.09
CA PRO A 252 -4.70 -26.44 15.92
C PRO A 252 -4.54 -24.95 15.61
N LEU A 253 -3.36 -24.37 15.89
CA LEU A 253 -3.03 -22.98 15.60
C LEU A 253 -2.23 -22.81 14.29
N GLY A 254 -1.80 -23.92 13.67
CA GLY A 254 -1.03 -23.89 12.43
C GLY A 254 -1.90 -23.94 11.17
N MET A 255 -1.24 -23.89 10.02
CA MET A 255 -1.83 -23.92 8.68
C MET A 255 -1.57 -25.27 8.00
N LYS A 256 -1.54 -26.34 8.81
CA LYS A 256 -1.27 -27.72 8.39
C LYS A 256 0.04 -27.88 7.63
N GLY A 257 1.05 -27.06 7.91
CA GLY A 257 2.34 -27.10 7.20
C GLY A 257 2.34 -26.46 5.82
N GLU A 258 1.20 -26.00 5.32
CA GLU A 258 1.07 -25.52 3.94
C GLU A 258 1.79 -24.18 3.71
N ILE A 259 1.84 -23.31 4.73
CA ILE A 259 2.56 -22.04 4.64
C ILE A 259 4.07 -22.31 4.66
N ALA A 260 4.54 -23.17 5.56
CA ALA A 260 5.95 -23.55 5.62
C ALA A 260 6.44 -24.23 4.34
N GLU A 261 5.65 -25.13 3.75
CA GLU A 261 5.99 -25.77 2.47
C GLU A 261 6.04 -24.77 1.31
N ALA A 262 5.04 -23.89 1.19
CA ALA A 262 5.00 -22.88 0.13
C ALA A 262 6.14 -21.85 0.28
N TYR A 263 6.46 -21.45 1.50
CA TYR A 263 7.60 -20.59 1.78
C TYR A 263 8.93 -21.26 1.41
N ALA A 264 9.12 -22.53 1.80
CA ALA A 264 10.32 -23.29 1.50
C ALA A 264 10.57 -23.41 -0.01
N ASP A 265 9.51 -23.59 -0.80
CA ASP A 265 9.60 -23.67 -2.26
C ASP A 265 10.10 -22.34 -2.86
N VAL A 266 9.52 -21.21 -2.44
CA VAL A 266 9.97 -19.88 -2.87
C VAL A 266 11.45 -19.65 -2.52
N ILE A 267 11.87 -19.95 -1.28
CA ILE A 267 13.26 -19.79 -0.84
C ILE A 267 14.21 -20.68 -1.66
N LYS A 268 13.85 -21.94 -1.89
CA LYS A 268 14.67 -22.86 -2.71
C LYS A 268 14.81 -22.37 -4.15
N GLN A 269 13.75 -21.80 -4.74
CA GLN A 269 13.82 -21.23 -6.08
C GLN A 269 14.72 -19.98 -6.12
N MET A 270 14.53 -19.02 -5.20
CA MET A 270 15.33 -17.79 -5.12
C MET A 270 16.83 -18.05 -4.90
N TRP A 271 17.17 -19.09 -4.15
CA TRP A 271 18.54 -19.47 -3.83
C TRP A 271 19.10 -20.60 -4.73
N SER A 272 18.40 -20.97 -5.79
CA SER A 272 18.88 -21.99 -6.74
C SER A 272 19.98 -21.47 -7.68
N GLY A 273 20.06 -20.16 -7.88
CA GLY A 273 20.89 -19.51 -8.91
C GLY A 273 20.41 -19.73 -10.34
N ARG A 274 19.24 -20.34 -10.55
CA ARG A 274 18.69 -20.69 -11.88
C ARG A 274 17.62 -19.72 -12.39
N HIS A 275 17.20 -18.78 -11.56
CA HIS A 275 16.11 -17.86 -11.86
C HIS A 275 16.58 -16.42 -11.65
N TYR A 276 16.25 -15.54 -12.59
CA TYR A 276 16.43 -14.10 -12.41
C TYR A 276 15.30 -13.50 -11.55
N SER A 277 14.10 -14.08 -11.65
CA SER A 277 12.90 -13.71 -10.90
C SER A 277 12.01 -14.94 -10.71
N VAL A 278 11.36 -15.03 -9.55
CA VAL A 278 10.38 -16.07 -9.20
C VAL A 278 8.98 -15.46 -9.19
N VAL A 279 7.97 -16.24 -9.56
CA VAL A 279 6.57 -15.82 -9.51
C VAL A 279 5.87 -16.54 -8.35
N PRO A 280 5.66 -15.90 -7.18
CA PRO A 280 5.20 -16.56 -5.96
C PRO A 280 3.67 -16.80 -5.93
N ARG A 281 3.08 -17.35 -7.00
CA ARG A 281 1.62 -17.56 -7.12
C ARG A 281 1.09 -18.52 -6.05
N LEU A 282 1.72 -19.69 -5.90
CA LEU A 282 1.30 -20.69 -4.90
C LEU A 282 1.35 -20.10 -3.49
N PHE A 283 2.44 -19.40 -3.17
CA PHE A 283 2.58 -18.73 -1.89
C PHE A 283 1.50 -17.67 -1.67
N LYS A 284 1.25 -16.78 -2.63
CA LYS A 284 0.15 -15.78 -2.55
C LYS A 284 -1.19 -16.46 -2.28
N THR A 285 -1.50 -17.54 -2.99
CA THR A 285 -2.77 -18.24 -2.84
C THR A 285 -2.90 -18.88 -1.45
N LYS A 286 -1.85 -19.49 -0.92
CA LYS A 286 -1.85 -20.06 0.44
C LYS A 286 -1.99 -18.97 1.50
N VAL A 287 -1.27 -17.86 1.37
CA VAL A 287 -1.42 -16.71 2.27
C VAL A 287 -2.86 -16.20 2.24
N GLY A 288 -3.45 -15.97 1.07
CA GLY A 288 -4.84 -15.51 0.94
C GLY A 288 -5.89 -16.51 1.45
N HIS A 289 -5.60 -17.81 1.41
CA HIS A 289 -6.48 -18.86 1.93
C HIS A 289 -6.56 -18.83 3.46
N PHE A 290 -5.43 -18.69 4.15
CA PHE A 290 -5.38 -18.69 5.63
C PHE A 290 -5.55 -17.30 6.25
N ALA A 291 -5.24 -16.24 5.49
CA ALA A 291 -5.41 -14.85 5.89
C ALA A 291 -6.18 -14.11 4.77
N SER A 292 -7.52 -14.13 4.88
CA SER A 292 -8.44 -13.64 3.87
C SER A 292 -8.28 -12.14 3.56
N GLN A 293 -7.71 -11.37 4.49
CA GLN A 293 -7.35 -9.98 4.25
C GLN A 293 -6.36 -9.81 3.08
N PHE A 294 -5.50 -10.80 2.81
CA PHE A 294 -4.50 -10.76 1.72
C PHE A 294 -4.97 -11.46 0.42
N LEU A 295 -6.23 -11.90 0.34
CA LEU A 295 -6.75 -12.60 -0.85
C LEU A 295 -6.85 -11.66 -2.07
N GLY A 296 -7.20 -10.40 -1.83
CA GLY A 296 -7.46 -9.40 -2.86
C GLY A 296 -6.23 -8.94 -3.65
N TYR A 297 -6.41 -7.86 -4.39
CA TYR A 297 -5.37 -7.14 -5.12
C TYR A 297 -5.24 -5.70 -4.59
N GLN A 298 -5.60 -5.48 -3.32
CA GLN A 298 -5.44 -4.19 -2.67
C GLN A 298 -4.03 -4.09 -2.10
N GLN A 299 -3.55 -2.86 -1.91
CA GLN A 299 -2.30 -2.63 -1.18
C GLN A 299 -2.49 -3.00 0.30
N HIS A 300 -1.45 -3.56 0.91
CA HIS A 300 -1.45 -4.00 2.30
C HIS A 300 -0.19 -3.55 3.03
N ASP A 301 -0.22 -3.61 4.36
CA ASP A 301 0.94 -3.33 5.19
C ASP A 301 1.91 -4.52 5.19
N SER A 302 3.16 -4.28 4.79
CA SER A 302 4.20 -5.32 4.80
C SER A 302 4.49 -5.83 6.22
N GLN A 303 4.27 -5.02 7.26
CA GLN A 303 4.43 -5.41 8.66
C GLN A 303 3.36 -6.40 9.10
N GLU A 304 2.10 -6.17 8.71
CA GLU A 304 1.00 -7.09 9.02
C GLU A 304 1.24 -8.46 8.38
N LEU A 305 1.65 -8.47 7.11
CA LEU A 305 2.02 -9.71 6.44
C LEU A 305 3.20 -10.39 7.14
N LEU A 306 4.25 -9.64 7.47
CA LEU A 306 5.42 -10.21 8.16
C LEU A 306 5.02 -10.84 9.50
N SER A 307 4.15 -10.19 10.26
CA SER A 307 3.62 -10.73 11.52
C SER A 307 2.86 -12.03 11.29
N PHE A 308 2.00 -12.08 10.27
CA PHE A 308 1.29 -13.31 9.88
C PHE A 308 2.25 -14.42 9.46
N LEU A 309 3.29 -14.10 8.68
CA LEU A 309 4.26 -15.10 8.22
C LEU A 309 5.12 -15.65 9.34
N LEU A 310 5.60 -14.81 10.26
CA LEU A 310 6.39 -15.28 11.41
C LEU A 310 5.55 -16.20 12.30
N ASP A 311 4.29 -15.85 12.57
CA ASP A 311 3.37 -16.68 13.35
C ASP A 311 3.00 -17.98 12.61
N GLY A 312 2.66 -17.90 11.33
CA GLY A 312 2.30 -19.06 10.52
C GLY A 312 3.46 -20.05 10.35
N LEU A 313 4.67 -19.56 10.07
CA LEU A 313 5.88 -20.39 10.03
C LEU A 313 6.21 -20.97 11.40
N HIS A 314 6.01 -20.21 12.48
CA HIS A 314 6.21 -20.70 13.84
C HIS A 314 5.29 -21.88 14.14
N GLU A 315 3.99 -21.73 13.87
CA GLU A 315 3.00 -22.73 14.21
C GLU A 315 3.08 -23.97 13.30
N ASP A 316 3.38 -23.81 12.02
CA ASP A 316 3.63 -24.91 11.09
C ASP A 316 4.90 -25.71 11.43
N LEU A 317 5.89 -25.10 12.10
CA LEU A 317 7.17 -25.71 12.47
C LEU A 317 7.33 -25.89 13.99
N ASN A 318 6.23 -25.80 14.74
CA ASN A 318 6.28 -25.94 16.19
C ASN A 318 6.55 -27.41 16.55
N ARG A 319 7.70 -27.65 17.18
CA ARG A 319 8.16 -28.94 17.70
C ARG A 319 7.28 -29.44 18.84
N VAL A 320 6.58 -28.54 19.55
CA VAL A 320 5.61 -28.90 20.59
C VAL A 320 4.31 -29.38 19.95
N LYS A 321 4.00 -30.67 20.11
CA LYS A 321 2.79 -31.27 19.54
C LYS A 321 1.54 -31.08 20.41
N ASN A 322 1.71 -31.00 21.73
CA ASN A 322 0.62 -30.77 22.67
C ASN A 322 0.89 -29.51 23.50
N LYS A 323 0.11 -28.46 23.27
CA LYS A 323 0.25 -27.18 23.99
C LYS A 323 -0.56 -27.23 25.28
N GLU A 324 0.08 -27.62 26.38
CA GLU A 324 -0.54 -27.56 27.71
C GLU A 324 -0.93 -26.12 28.08
N TYR A 325 -2.08 -25.97 28.76
CA TYR A 325 -2.46 -24.69 29.33
C TYR A 325 -1.53 -24.35 30.49
N ILE A 326 -0.90 -23.19 30.42
CA ILE A 326 -0.03 -22.67 31.47
C ILE A 326 -0.60 -21.34 31.93
N GLU A 327 -0.94 -21.26 33.22
CA GLU A 327 -1.37 -20.02 33.85
C GLU A 327 -0.14 -19.12 34.08
N LEU A 328 -0.13 -17.95 33.44
CA LEU A 328 0.91 -16.95 33.65
C LEU A 328 0.72 -16.28 35.01
N ARG A 329 1.81 -16.16 35.76
CA ARG A 329 1.81 -15.55 37.09
C ARG A 329 2.53 -14.21 37.04
N ASP A 330 2.04 -13.27 37.85
CA ASP A 330 2.71 -12.01 38.12
C ASP A 330 4.05 -12.30 38.85
N ALA A 331 4.98 -11.36 38.82
CA ALA A 331 6.23 -11.48 39.55
C ALA A 331 5.98 -11.61 41.06
N ASP A 332 4.96 -10.92 41.59
CA ASP A 332 4.57 -10.91 43.02
C ASP A 332 5.76 -10.67 43.98
N GLY A 333 6.71 -9.82 43.56
CA GLY A 333 7.89 -9.44 44.33
C GLY A 333 9.09 -10.40 44.22
N ARG A 334 8.98 -11.46 43.40
CA ARG A 334 10.13 -12.33 43.07
C ARG A 334 11.18 -11.59 42.24
N PRO A 335 12.46 -12.02 42.28
CA PRO A 335 13.51 -11.43 41.46
C PRO A 335 13.21 -11.52 39.96
N ASP A 336 13.47 -10.43 39.23
CA ASP A 336 13.23 -10.36 37.77
C ASP A 336 13.86 -11.53 37.01
N GLN A 337 15.07 -11.95 37.38
CA GLN A 337 15.77 -13.07 36.75
C GLN A 337 14.99 -14.38 36.84
N GLU A 338 14.45 -14.71 38.01
CA GLU A 338 13.69 -15.95 38.23
C GLU A 338 12.37 -15.94 37.45
N VAL A 339 11.67 -14.81 37.44
CA VAL A 339 10.38 -14.66 36.73
C VAL A 339 10.60 -14.69 35.22
N ALA A 340 11.66 -14.07 34.73
CA ALA A 340 12.01 -14.09 33.31
C ALA A 340 12.40 -15.50 32.83
N GLU A 341 13.20 -16.24 33.61
CA GLU A 341 13.56 -17.63 33.30
C GLU A 341 12.32 -18.53 33.31
N GLU A 342 11.42 -18.37 34.28
CA GLU A 342 10.15 -19.08 34.32
C GLU A 342 9.29 -18.76 33.09
N ALA A 343 9.13 -17.49 32.75
CA ALA A 343 8.36 -17.04 31.59
C ALA A 343 8.92 -17.61 30.29
N TRP A 344 10.24 -17.56 30.10
CA TRP A 344 10.90 -18.11 28.92
C TRP A 344 10.76 -19.64 28.86
N HIS A 345 10.92 -20.34 29.98
CA HIS A 345 10.73 -21.78 30.04
C HIS A 345 9.28 -22.18 29.71
N ASN A 346 8.30 -21.45 30.26
CA ASN A 346 6.88 -21.66 29.96
C ASN A 346 6.55 -21.37 28.49
N HIS A 347 7.16 -20.34 27.90
CA HIS A 347 7.05 -20.06 26.47
C HIS A 347 7.61 -21.22 25.64
N GLN A 348 8.83 -21.69 25.92
CA GLN A 348 9.46 -22.81 25.20
C GLN A 348 8.69 -24.14 25.31
N ARG A 349 8.00 -24.38 26.44
CA ARG A 349 7.13 -25.55 26.62
C ARG A 349 5.93 -25.57 25.68
N ARG A 350 5.50 -24.42 25.17
CA ARG A 350 4.37 -24.30 24.23
C ARG A 350 4.81 -23.96 22.80
N ASN A 351 5.95 -23.28 22.68
CA ASN A 351 6.43 -22.65 21.46
C ASN A 351 7.91 -22.95 21.28
N ASN A 352 8.23 -23.94 20.44
CA ASN A 352 9.61 -24.32 20.14
C ASN A 352 9.74 -24.57 18.63
N SER A 353 10.45 -23.70 17.91
CA SER A 353 10.59 -23.77 16.44
C SER A 353 11.80 -22.95 16.01
N VAL A 354 12.22 -23.07 14.75
CA VAL A 354 13.24 -22.21 14.15
C VAL A 354 12.92 -20.70 14.27
N ILE A 355 11.63 -20.32 14.26
CA ILE A 355 11.21 -18.92 14.43
C ILE A 355 11.49 -18.43 15.84
N VAL A 356 11.22 -19.25 16.86
CA VAL A 356 11.54 -18.94 18.26
C VAL A 356 13.05 -18.83 18.46
N ASP A 357 13.81 -19.76 17.86
CA ASP A 357 15.27 -19.77 17.95
C ASP A 357 15.89 -18.51 17.33
N THR A 358 15.31 -18.03 16.23
CA THR A 358 15.88 -16.94 15.41
C THR A 358 15.40 -15.55 15.83
N PHE A 359 14.10 -15.38 16.07
CA PHE A 359 13.46 -14.05 16.18
C PHE A 359 12.89 -13.72 17.55
N HIS A 360 12.76 -14.68 18.47
CA HIS A 360 12.12 -14.40 19.75
C HIS A 360 13.07 -13.80 20.79
N GLY A 361 12.70 -12.62 21.30
CA GLY A 361 13.26 -12.01 22.50
C GLY A 361 12.25 -11.97 23.64
N LEU A 362 12.59 -11.27 24.72
CA LEU A 362 11.73 -11.10 25.90
C LEU A 362 11.71 -9.63 26.35
N PHE A 363 10.52 -9.10 26.59
CA PHE A 363 10.31 -7.83 27.29
C PHE A 363 10.05 -8.06 28.78
N LYS A 364 10.36 -7.06 29.60
CA LYS A 364 9.75 -6.87 30.91
C LYS A 364 8.65 -5.82 30.79
N SER A 365 7.41 -6.22 31.03
CA SER A 365 6.25 -5.33 31.05
C SER A 365 5.92 -4.94 32.49
N THR A 366 5.91 -3.65 32.79
CA THR A 366 5.51 -3.12 34.10
C THR A 366 4.24 -2.30 33.98
N LEU A 367 3.18 -2.73 34.65
CA LEU A 367 1.88 -2.05 34.72
C LEU A 367 1.66 -1.49 36.12
N VAL A 368 1.22 -0.22 36.22
CA VAL A 368 0.90 0.41 37.52
C VAL A 368 -0.52 0.94 37.51
N CYS A 369 -1.33 0.45 38.44
CA CYS A 369 -2.70 0.92 38.63
C CYS A 369 -2.72 2.38 39.14
N PRO A 370 -3.51 3.29 38.54
CA PRO A 370 -3.60 4.67 39.02
C PRO A 370 -4.31 4.76 40.37
N GLU A 371 -5.26 3.86 40.65
CA GLU A 371 -6.07 3.91 41.88
C GLU A 371 -5.43 3.19 43.07
N CYS A 372 -5.19 1.88 42.95
CA CYS A 372 -4.66 1.09 44.07
C CYS A 372 -3.13 1.02 44.12
N ARG A 373 -2.44 1.59 43.14
CA ARG A 373 -0.97 1.58 43.00
C ARG A 373 -0.35 0.17 42.96
N LYS A 374 -1.12 -0.89 42.70
CA LYS A 374 -0.58 -2.23 42.38
C LYS A 374 0.37 -2.10 41.20
N VAL A 375 1.57 -2.62 41.40
CA VAL A 375 2.55 -2.87 40.33
C VAL A 375 2.38 -4.32 39.92
N SER A 376 2.21 -4.56 38.63
CA SER A 376 2.18 -5.88 38.01
C SER A 376 3.33 -5.98 37.02
N VAL A 377 4.14 -7.02 37.14
CA VAL A 377 5.33 -7.24 36.32
C VAL A 377 5.20 -8.59 35.64
N THR A 378 5.25 -8.58 34.30
CA THR A 378 5.24 -9.78 33.46
C THR A 378 6.43 -9.76 32.51
N PHE A 379 6.79 -10.94 32.01
CA PHE A 379 7.82 -11.09 31.00
C PHE A 379 7.21 -11.73 29.76
N ASP A 380 7.25 -11.01 28.65
CA ASP A 380 6.43 -11.31 27.47
C ASP A 380 7.34 -11.52 26.25
N PRO A 381 7.21 -12.64 25.52
CA PRO A 381 7.99 -12.89 24.32
C PRO A 381 7.57 -11.98 23.17
N PHE A 382 8.51 -11.62 22.31
CA PHE A 382 8.24 -10.82 21.11
C PHE A 382 9.07 -11.34 19.92
N CYS A 383 8.58 -11.17 18.69
CA CYS A 383 9.28 -11.55 17.46
C CYS A 383 9.77 -10.34 16.63
N TYR A 384 9.34 -9.12 16.96
CA TYR A 384 9.82 -7.85 16.39
C TYR A 384 9.53 -6.69 17.35
N LEU A 385 10.21 -5.55 17.15
CA LEU A 385 9.99 -4.30 17.88
C LEU A 385 9.24 -3.30 17.00
N SER A 386 8.07 -2.83 17.41
CA SER A 386 7.37 -1.74 16.72
C SER A 386 7.62 -0.42 17.44
N VAL A 387 8.67 0.30 17.04
CA VAL A 387 9.11 1.52 17.72
C VAL A 387 8.31 2.74 17.25
N PRO A 388 7.81 3.58 18.18
CA PRO A 388 7.17 4.84 17.84
C PRO A 388 8.20 5.84 17.32
N LEU A 389 7.74 6.73 16.45
CA LEU A 389 8.53 7.84 15.95
C LEU A 389 8.15 9.13 16.69
N PRO A 390 9.10 10.04 16.97
CA PRO A 390 8.78 11.33 17.54
C PRO A 390 7.83 12.08 16.60
N VAL A 391 6.62 12.38 17.09
CA VAL A 391 5.64 13.14 16.32
C VAL A 391 5.87 14.63 16.59
N SER A 392 6.26 15.37 15.55
CA SER A 392 6.27 16.83 15.62
C SER A 392 4.85 17.33 15.91
N LYS A 393 4.72 18.21 16.90
CA LYS A 393 3.46 18.91 17.20
C LYS A 393 3.11 19.94 16.14
N ASP A 394 4.09 20.33 15.32
CA ASP A 394 3.98 21.34 14.28
C ASP A 394 4.08 20.71 12.88
N ARG A 395 3.44 21.35 11.90
CA ARG A 395 3.50 21.06 10.46
C ARG A 395 3.91 22.31 9.71
N VAL A 396 4.62 22.11 8.61
CA VAL A 396 5.01 23.19 7.69
C VAL A 396 3.95 23.29 6.60
N MET A 397 3.45 24.49 6.33
CA MET A 397 2.49 24.76 5.26
C MET A 397 3.04 25.84 4.32
N GLU A 398 2.84 25.64 3.02
CA GLU A 398 3.13 26.64 1.99
C GLU A 398 1.82 27.27 1.52
N VAL A 399 1.75 28.59 1.52
CA VAL A 399 0.54 29.34 1.15
C VAL A 399 0.89 30.53 0.25
N PHE A 400 -0.04 30.91 -0.62
CA PHE A 400 0.07 32.10 -1.47
C PHE A 400 -0.71 33.25 -0.85
N PHE A 401 -0.02 34.29 -0.41
CA PHE A 401 -0.64 35.49 0.11
C PHE A 401 -0.93 36.49 -1.02
N VAL A 402 -2.19 36.92 -1.13
CA VAL A 402 -2.68 37.87 -2.15
C VAL A 402 -3.06 39.18 -1.46
N TYR A 403 -2.23 40.20 -1.66
CA TYR A 403 -2.41 41.53 -1.08
C TYR A 403 -3.67 42.25 -1.59
N LEU A 404 -4.11 43.26 -0.84
CA LEU A 404 -5.14 44.20 -1.26
C LEU A 404 -4.62 45.16 -2.34
N ASP A 405 -3.30 45.37 -2.47
CA ASP A 405 -2.73 46.14 -3.57
C ASP A 405 -2.87 45.37 -4.90
N PRO A 406 -3.63 45.89 -5.89
CA PRO A 406 -3.82 45.22 -7.16
C PRO A 406 -2.58 45.21 -8.06
N VAL A 407 -1.48 45.88 -7.70
CA VAL A 407 -0.22 45.85 -8.46
C VAL A 407 0.79 44.86 -7.83
N ALA A 408 0.56 44.45 -6.59
CA ALA A 408 1.40 43.48 -5.90
C ALA A 408 1.17 42.07 -6.44
N LYS A 409 2.27 41.37 -6.73
CA LYS A 409 2.21 39.95 -7.10
C LYS A 409 1.91 39.10 -5.86
N PRO A 410 1.21 37.96 -6.00
CA PRO A 410 1.09 37.00 -4.92
C PRO A 410 2.46 36.61 -4.37
N VAL A 411 2.57 36.47 -3.05
CA VAL A 411 3.80 36.08 -2.38
C VAL A 411 3.63 34.70 -1.75
N GLN A 412 4.52 33.77 -2.06
CA GLN A 412 4.54 32.45 -1.46
C GLN A 412 5.26 32.50 -0.11
N HIS A 413 4.57 32.10 0.96
CA HIS A 413 5.08 32.01 2.32
C HIS A 413 5.13 30.56 2.79
N ARG A 414 6.20 30.22 3.50
CA ARG A 414 6.29 29.00 4.30
C ARG A 414 6.05 29.32 5.77
N LEU A 415 5.15 28.58 6.40
CA LEU A 415 4.69 28.78 7.78
C LEU A 415 4.86 27.50 8.59
N VAL A 416 5.14 27.62 9.89
CA VAL A 416 5.13 26.52 10.84
C VAL A 416 3.93 26.70 11.75
N VAL A 417 3.02 25.73 11.77
CA VAL A 417 1.74 25.81 12.47
C VAL A 417 1.46 24.53 13.25
N PRO A 418 0.69 24.56 14.35
CA PRO A 418 0.35 23.36 15.10
C PRO A 418 -0.46 22.37 14.25
N LYS A 419 -0.12 21.09 14.27
CA LYS A 419 -0.85 20.04 13.52
C LYS A 419 -2.33 19.93 13.90
N ALA A 420 -2.61 20.03 15.21
CA ALA A 420 -3.97 20.05 15.75
C ALA A 420 -4.52 21.48 15.89
N GLY A 421 -3.91 22.45 15.20
CA GLY A 421 -4.33 23.83 15.18
C GLY A 421 -5.52 24.09 14.27
N LYS A 422 -5.94 25.34 14.25
CA LYS A 422 -7.05 25.87 13.44
C LYS A 422 -6.54 26.79 12.35
N VAL A 423 -7.40 27.09 11.38
CA VAL A 423 -7.11 28.07 10.32
C VAL A 423 -6.73 29.43 10.91
N PHE A 424 -7.28 29.78 12.08
CA PHE A 424 -6.84 30.94 12.85
C PHE A 424 -5.34 30.94 13.19
N ASP A 425 -4.75 29.79 13.51
CA ASP A 425 -3.32 29.68 13.82
C ASP A 425 -2.47 29.91 12.58
N LEU A 426 -2.93 29.46 11.41
CA LEU A 426 -2.31 29.75 10.11
C LEU A 426 -2.33 31.25 9.80
N CYS A 427 -3.49 31.90 9.94
CA CYS A 427 -3.61 33.35 9.74
C CYS A 427 -2.76 34.13 10.77
N SER A 428 -2.67 33.67 12.01
CA SER A 428 -1.85 34.28 13.05
C SER A 428 -0.36 34.22 12.69
N ALA A 429 0.13 33.05 12.26
CA ALA A 429 1.51 32.89 11.80
C ALA A 429 1.81 33.77 10.58
N LEU A 430 0.86 33.89 9.63
CA LEU A 430 1.02 34.72 8.45
C LEU A 430 0.96 36.23 8.77
N SER A 431 0.13 36.62 9.74
CA SER A 431 -0.03 38.01 10.21
C SER A 431 1.29 38.59 10.74
N GLU A 432 2.05 37.80 11.48
CA GLU A 432 3.38 38.19 11.96
C GLU A 432 4.38 38.45 10.82
N MET A 433 4.22 37.77 9.68
CA MET A 433 5.10 37.89 8.52
C MET A 433 4.70 39.03 7.58
N THR A 434 3.40 39.26 7.40
CA THR A 434 2.87 40.22 6.41
C THR A 434 2.52 41.58 7.04
N ASN A 435 2.46 41.67 8.37
CA ASN A 435 1.92 42.81 9.13
C ASN A 435 0.45 43.13 8.81
N VAL A 436 -0.30 42.19 8.22
CA VAL A 436 -1.73 42.31 7.97
C VAL A 436 -2.49 41.68 9.14
N SER A 437 -3.59 42.28 9.59
CA SER A 437 -4.39 41.73 10.70
C SER A 437 -5.03 40.39 10.33
N VAL A 438 -5.06 39.44 11.28
CA VAL A 438 -5.72 38.13 11.11
C VAL A 438 -7.17 38.27 10.64
N ASN A 439 -7.89 39.28 11.12
CA ASN A 439 -9.27 39.51 10.72
C ASN A 439 -9.38 39.83 9.22
N GLN A 440 -8.38 40.47 8.63
CA GLN A 440 -8.39 40.84 7.22
C GLN A 440 -8.00 39.69 6.27
N MET A 441 -7.83 38.48 6.78
CA MET A 441 -7.37 37.33 6.00
C MET A 441 -8.49 36.33 5.77
N VAL A 442 -8.66 35.91 4.51
CA VAL A 442 -9.56 34.81 4.14
C VAL A 442 -8.76 33.71 3.45
N VAL A 443 -8.84 32.49 3.98
CA VAL A 443 -8.11 31.32 3.50
C VAL A 443 -9.00 30.52 2.55
N ALA A 444 -8.50 30.19 1.37
CA ALA A 444 -9.23 29.41 0.38
C ALA A 444 -8.33 28.40 -0.33
N ASP A 445 -8.88 27.21 -0.58
CA ASP A 445 -8.33 26.20 -1.48
C ASP A 445 -8.79 26.50 -2.91
N VAL A 446 -7.82 26.66 -3.81
CA VAL A 446 -8.05 26.98 -5.21
C VAL A 446 -7.66 25.79 -6.07
N PHE A 447 -8.65 25.23 -6.77
CA PHE A 447 -8.43 24.11 -7.70
C PHE A 447 -9.12 24.38 -9.04
N ASN A 448 -8.42 24.14 -10.14
CA ASN A 448 -8.93 24.30 -11.51
C ASN A 448 -9.61 25.67 -11.75
N HIS A 449 -8.92 26.76 -11.39
CA HIS A 449 -9.38 28.15 -11.53
C HIS A 449 -10.65 28.51 -10.74
N ARG A 450 -10.99 27.73 -9.70
CA ARG A 450 -12.16 27.94 -8.83
C ARG A 450 -11.80 27.87 -7.36
N PHE A 451 -12.59 28.52 -6.51
CA PHE A 451 -12.57 28.24 -5.08
C PHE A 451 -13.21 26.87 -4.85
N TYR A 452 -12.40 25.88 -4.46
CA TYR A 452 -12.90 24.58 -4.06
C TYR A 452 -13.52 24.66 -2.67
N LYS A 453 -12.84 25.36 -1.75
CA LYS A 453 -13.34 25.66 -0.42
C LYS A 453 -12.81 26.98 0.10
N ILE A 454 -13.66 27.74 0.78
CA ILE A 454 -13.26 28.88 1.61
C ILE A 454 -13.37 28.42 3.06
N TYR A 455 -12.29 28.55 3.82
CA TYR A 455 -12.20 28.04 5.19
C TYR A 455 -12.61 29.10 6.21
N HIS A 456 -13.26 28.66 7.28
CA HIS A 456 -13.53 29.51 8.45
C HIS A 456 -12.37 29.44 9.44
N ALA A 457 -12.18 30.50 10.23
CA ALA A 457 -11.07 30.60 11.17
C ALA A 457 -11.09 29.50 12.25
N ASP A 458 -12.26 28.96 12.58
CA ASP A 458 -12.45 27.92 13.59
C ASP A 458 -12.26 26.49 13.08
N GLU A 459 -12.20 26.30 11.75
CA GLU A 459 -11.97 25.00 11.13
C GLU A 459 -10.56 24.46 11.43
N SER A 460 -10.46 23.14 11.49
CA SER A 460 -9.20 22.42 11.76
C SER A 460 -8.25 22.48 10.57
N LEU A 461 -6.95 22.69 10.83
CA LEU A 461 -5.90 22.60 9.79
C LEU A 461 -5.78 21.19 9.19
N SER A 462 -6.27 20.16 9.88
CA SER A 462 -6.33 18.79 9.35
C SER A 462 -7.22 18.67 8.10
N CYS A 463 -8.08 19.65 7.83
CA CYS A 463 -8.92 19.71 6.63
C CYS A 463 -8.20 20.26 5.40
N ILE A 464 -6.94 20.68 5.53
CA ILE A 464 -6.07 21.17 4.45
C ILE A 464 -4.99 20.13 4.16
N LEU A 465 -4.96 19.58 2.95
CA LEU A 465 -4.01 18.56 2.52
C LEU A 465 -2.71 19.21 2.02
N ASP A 466 -1.58 18.48 2.06
CA ASP A 466 -0.27 19.01 1.62
C ASP A 466 -0.19 19.33 0.11
N ARG A 467 -1.15 18.83 -0.67
CA ARG A 467 -1.23 19.01 -2.13
C ARG A 467 -2.17 20.15 -2.54
N ASP A 468 -2.88 20.75 -1.60
CA ASP A 468 -3.89 21.77 -1.88
C ASP A 468 -3.18 23.11 -2.11
N ASP A 469 -3.59 23.85 -3.14
CA ASP A 469 -3.04 25.17 -3.43
C ASP A 469 -3.79 26.21 -2.61
N ILE A 470 -3.24 26.52 -1.44
CA ILE A 470 -3.87 27.42 -0.48
C ILE A 470 -3.51 28.87 -0.76
N PHE A 471 -4.54 29.67 -1.01
CA PHE A 471 -4.45 31.12 -1.17
C PHE A 471 -5.06 31.83 0.04
N VAL A 472 -4.37 32.85 0.53
CA VAL A 472 -4.82 33.71 1.63
C VAL A 472 -4.97 35.12 1.10
N TYR A 473 -6.21 35.61 1.06
CA TYR A 473 -6.56 36.91 0.50
C TYR A 473 -6.68 37.98 1.59
N GLU A 474 -6.04 39.12 1.38
CA GLU A 474 -6.23 40.32 2.20
C GLU A 474 -7.51 41.08 1.77
N LEU A 475 -8.36 41.42 2.74
CA LEU A 475 -9.62 42.16 2.55
C LEU A 475 -9.67 43.45 3.37
N SER A 476 -10.51 44.41 2.95
CA SER A 476 -10.73 45.69 3.63
C SER A 476 -11.42 45.55 4.99
N SER A 477 -12.32 44.57 5.12
CA SER A 477 -13.01 44.23 6.37
C SER A 477 -13.07 42.72 6.55
N GLY A 478 -13.03 42.31 7.81
CA GLY A 478 -12.61 41.00 8.23
C GLY A 478 -13.69 40.14 8.84
N SER A 479 -14.70 39.76 8.06
CA SER A 479 -15.61 38.66 8.38
C SER A 479 -16.49 38.35 7.16
N VAL A 480 -16.54 37.07 6.76
CA VAL A 480 -17.52 36.57 5.78
C VAL A 480 -18.92 36.42 6.42
N GLU A 481 -19.00 36.58 7.75
CA GLU A 481 -20.13 36.18 8.59
C GLU A 481 -21.02 37.32 9.10
N GLU A 482 -20.66 38.59 8.89
CA GLU A 482 -21.56 39.68 9.27
C GLU A 482 -22.66 39.87 8.20
N GLU A 483 -23.77 39.14 8.35
CA GLU A 483 -25.00 39.41 7.58
C GLU A 483 -25.51 40.85 7.76
N GLU A 484 -25.11 41.52 8.85
CA GLU A 484 -25.43 42.92 9.19
C GLU A 484 -24.34 43.94 8.78
N GLY A 485 -23.23 43.50 8.16
CA GLY A 485 -22.13 44.38 7.74
C GLY A 485 -22.44 45.21 6.48
N ASP A 486 -21.84 46.41 6.41
CA ASP A 486 -21.94 47.33 5.26
C ASP A 486 -21.25 46.80 3.98
N GLU A 487 -20.50 45.70 4.05
CA GLU A 487 -19.74 45.09 2.95
C GLU A 487 -20.18 43.64 2.66
N VAL A 488 -20.00 43.18 1.42
CA VAL A 488 -20.24 41.81 0.95
C VAL A 488 -18.97 41.29 0.30
N VAL A 489 -18.55 40.08 0.66
CA VAL A 489 -17.44 39.39 0.01
C VAL A 489 -17.95 38.68 -1.25
N LEU A 490 -17.34 38.96 -2.40
CA LEU A 490 -17.66 38.38 -3.68
C LEU A 490 -16.47 37.60 -4.25
N ALA A 491 -16.74 36.39 -4.74
CA ALA A 491 -15.80 35.64 -5.56
C ALA A 491 -15.85 36.17 -7.00
N LEU A 492 -14.68 36.52 -7.55
CA LEU A 492 -14.52 36.96 -8.93
C LEU A 492 -13.78 35.90 -9.74
N TYR A 493 -14.42 35.47 -10.83
CA TYR A 493 -13.90 34.48 -11.76
C TYR A 493 -13.61 35.09 -13.15
N LEU A 494 -12.59 34.58 -13.83
CA LEU A 494 -12.28 34.96 -15.21
C LEU A 494 -12.70 33.83 -16.16
N ARG A 495 -13.58 34.15 -17.12
CA ARG A 495 -14.09 33.21 -18.12
C ARG A 495 -13.70 33.63 -19.51
N GLU A 496 -13.35 32.68 -20.37
CA GLU A 496 -13.17 32.87 -21.80
C GLU A 496 -14.40 32.35 -22.55
N ARG A 497 -14.86 33.10 -23.56
CA ARG A 497 -15.99 32.70 -24.41
C ARG A 497 -15.53 31.79 -25.53
N SER A 498 -16.22 30.66 -25.73
CA SER A 498 -15.98 29.81 -26.90
C SER A 498 -16.55 30.45 -28.17
N HIS A 499 -15.76 30.45 -29.26
CA HIS A 499 -16.19 30.88 -30.59
C HIS A 499 -17.13 29.89 -31.29
N TYR A 500 -17.32 28.68 -30.76
CA TYR A 500 -18.16 27.67 -31.41
C TYR A 500 -19.62 27.83 -30.97
N ARG A 501 -20.49 28.15 -31.95
CA ARG A 501 -21.92 27.85 -31.84
C ARG A 501 -22.07 26.35 -32.05
N ASP A 502 -22.45 25.62 -31.01
CA ASP A 502 -22.95 24.26 -31.18
C ASP A 502 -24.19 24.31 -32.08
N SER A 503 -24.03 23.87 -33.32
CA SER A 503 -25.09 23.87 -34.32
C SER A 503 -26.04 22.67 -34.14
N GLY A 504 -26.35 22.32 -32.89
CA GLY A 504 -27.03 21.06 -32.56
C GLY A 504 -28.03 21.09 -31.39
N SER A 505 -28.16 22.17 -30.63
CA SER A 505 -29.17 22.23 -29.57
C SER A 505 -29.78 23.63 -29.46
N GLY A 506 -31.11 23.70 -29.41
CA GLY A 506 -31.90 24.93 -29.47
C GLY A 506 -31.81 25.85 -28.24
N SER A 507 -30.68 25.86 -27.52
CA SER A 507 -30.40 26.75 -26.39
C SER A 507 -29.33 27.76 -26.78
N SER A 508 -29.64 29.05 -26.65
CA SER A 508 -28.77 30.17 -27.02
C SER A 508 -27.70 30.46 -25.94
N SER A 509 -26.85 29.49 -25.58
CA SER A 509 -25.76 29.69 -24.62
C SER A 509 -24.40 29.40 -25.25
N CYS A 510 -23.52 30.41 -25.32
CA CYS A 510 -22.11 30.19 -25.68
C CYS A 510 -21.41 29.42 -24.55
N GLY A 511 -20.57 28.43 -24.88
CA GLY A 511 -19.74 27.75 -23.89
C GLY A 511 -18.73 28.70 -23.27
N THR A 512 -18.49 28.62 -21.96
CA THR A 512 -17.47 29.43 -21.26
C THR A 512 -16.51 28.52 -20.49
N SER A 513 -15.21 28.82 -20.55
CA SER A 513 -14.14 28.12 -19.81
C SER A 513 -13.52 29.07 -18.79
N LEU A 514 -13.13 28.57 -17.61
CA LEU A 514 -12.42 29.39 -16.61
C LEU A 514 -10.92 29.41 -16.86
N PHE A 515 -10.26 30.49 -16.47
CA PHE A 515 -8.80 30.62 -16.52
C PHE A 515 -8.29 31.55 -15.41
N GLY A 516 -6.98 31.51 -15.16
CA GLY A 516 -6.32 32.38 -14.18
C GLY A 516 -6.65 32.07 -12.72
N HIS A 517 -6.19 32.94 -11.81
CA HIS A 517 -6.47 32.82 -10.38
C HIS A 517 -7.79 33.51 -10.02
N PRO A 518 -8.70 32.85 -9.29
CA PRO A 518 -9.89 33.52 -8.79
C PRO A 518 -9.51 34.56 -7.73
N LEU A 519 -10.34 35.59 -7.57
CA LEU A 519 -10.08 36.70 -6.66
C LEU A 519 -11.22 36.84 -5.66
N LEU A 520 -10.89 37.13 -4.40
CA LEU A 520 -11.87 37.56 -3.39
C LEU A 520 -11.81 39.08 -3.21
N MET A 521 -12.97 39.69 -3.04
CA MET A 521 -13.10 41.12 -2.86
C MET A 521 -14.25 41.46 -1.92
N ALA A 522 -14.00 42.31 -0.94
CA ALA A 522 -15.04 42.93 -0.14
C ALA A 522 -15.55 44.19 -0.87
N VAL A 523 -16.88 44.28 -1.03
CA VAL A 523 -17.55 45.38 -1.73
C VAL A 523 -18.62 45.99 -0.82
N PRO A 524 -18.64 47.32 -0.61
CA PRO A 524 -19.73 47.97 0.12
C PRO A 524 -21.08 47.70 -0.54
N ARG A 525 -22.09 47.28 0.24
CA ARG A 525 -23.46 47.01 -0.23
C ARG A 525 -24.06 48.18 -0.99
N VAL A 526 -23.73 49.40 -0.58
CA VAL A 526 -24.16 50.66 -1.22
C VAL A 526 -23.57 50.84 -2.63
N GLN A 527 -22.43 50.19 -2.92
CA GLN A 527 -21.71 50.26 -4.19
C GLN A 527 -21.93 49.03 -5.09
N CYS A 528 -22.85 48.11 -4.75
CA CYS A 528 -23.21 46.94 -5.56
C CYS A 528 -24.03 47.26 -6.83
N SER A 529 -23.69 48.35 -7.54
CA SER A 529 -24.23 48.64 -8.87
C SER A 529 -23.31 48.02 -9.94
N ARG A 530 -23.89 47.63 -11.09
CA ARG A 530 -23.12 47.02 -12.20
C ARG A 530 -21.91 47.83 -12.61
N ASN A 531 -22.05 49.15 -12.72
CA ASN A 531 -20.96 50.03 -13.18
C ASN A 531 -19.89 50.23 -12.10
N ALA A 532 -20.27 50.29 -10.81
CA ALA A 532 -19.31 50.41 -9.73
C ALA A 532 -18.49 49.11 -9.58
N LEU A 533 -19.15 47.95 -9.60
CA LEU A 533 -18.49 46.63 -9.60
C LEU A 533 -17.54 46.48 -10.79
N TYR A 534 -17.95 46.91 -11.99
CA TYR A 534 -17.11 46.92 -13.17
C TYR A 534 -15.78 47.67 -12.97
N HIS A 535 -15.85 48.92 -12.50
CA HIS A 535 -14.66 49.73 -12.28
C HIS A 535 -13.78 49.19 -11.15
N LEU A 536 -14.39 48.66 -10.09
CA LEU A 536 -13.70 48.03 -8.97
C LEU A 536 -12.94 46.77 -9.42
N PHE A 537 -13.56 45.92 -10.24
CA PHE A 537 -12.91 44.73 -10.80
C PHE A 537 -11.82 45.08 -11.80
N LEU A 538 -12.02 46.10 -12.63
CA LEU A 538 -10.98 46.61 -13.52
C LEU A 538 -9.74 47.07 -12.76
N GLN A 539 -9.92 47.80 -11.66
CA GLN A 539 -8.82 48.21 -10.80
C GLN A 539 -8.10 46.99 -10.21
N ARG A 540 -8.83 45.95 -9.84
CA ARG A 540 -8.26 44.70 -9.32
C ARG A 540 -7.47 43.91 -10.36
N LEU A 541 -7.88 43.97 -11.63
CA LEU A 541 -7.22 43.30 -12.75
C LEU A 541 -6.08 44.14 -13.37
N ALA A 542 -5.76 45.31 -12.82
CA ALA A 542 -4.82 46.26 -13.42
C ALA A 542 -3.40 45.69 -13.62
N TRP A 543 -2.95 44.72 -12.81
CA TRP A 543 -1.67 44.04 -13.01
C TRP A 543 -1.72 42.89 -14.03
N LEU A 544 -2.92 42.34 -14.27
CA LEU A 544 -3.15 41.22 -15.19
C LEU A 544 -3.40 41.67 -16.63
N ALA A 545 -3.78 42.94 -16.81
CA ALA A 545 -4.15 43.48 -18.11
C ALA A 545 -3.54 44.86 -18.39
N SER A 546 -2.72 44.96 -19.44
CA SER A 546 -2.27 46.25 -19.95
C SER A 546 -3.44 46.98 -20.62
N THR A 547 -3.87 48.11 -20.03
CA THR A 547 -4.83 49.12 -20.55
C THR A 547 -5.80 48.60 -21.63
N CYS A 548 -6.92 48.00 -21.21
CA CYS A 548 -7.98 47.54 -22.09
C CYS A 548 -9.28 48.32 -21.76
N GLU A 549 -9.85 49.07 -22.71
CA GLU A 549 -10.91 50.07 -22.45
C GLU A 549 -12.35 49.52 -22.32
N TYR A 550 -12.65 48.26 -22.68
CA TYR A 550 -14.04 47.75 -22.61
C TYR A 550 -14.13 46.23 -22.39
N PHE A 551 -14.60 45.81 -21.21
CA PHE A 551 -15.08 44.47 -20.88
C PHE A 551 -16.62 44.47 -20.84
N ILE A 552 -17.26 43.32 -21.09
CA ILE A 552 -18.72 43.21 -21.03
C ILE A 552 -19.14 42.37 -19.83
N LEU A 553 -19.70 43.00 -18.80
CA LEU A 553 -20.29 42.33 -17.62
C LEU A 553 -21.67 41.77 -17.97
N TYR A 554 -21.84 40.45 -17.86
CA TYR A 554 -23.15 39.81 -17.88
C TYR A 554 -23.38 38.98 -16.59
N TYR A 555 -24.46 39.37 -15.90
CA TYR A 555 -25.27 38.66 -14.88
C TYR A 555 -24.61 37.79 -13.78
N CYS A 556 -25.05 38.08 -12.55
CA CYS A 556 -25.09 37.18 -11.40
C CYS A 556 -25.89 35.90 -11.74
N VAL A 557 -25.30 34.72 -11.53
CA VAL A 557 -26.04 33.45 -11.61
C VAL A 557 -26.31 32.98 -10.18
N PRO A 558 -27.57 32.77 -9.76
CA PRO A 558 -27.86 32.10 -8.51
C PRO A 558 -27.65 30.60 -8.72
N PHE A 559 -26.55 30.08 -8.20
CA PHE A 559 -26.43 28.66 -7.85
C PHE A 559 -26.38 28.58 -6.32
N THR A 560 -26.82 27.46 -5.77
CA THR A 560 -27.21 27.24 -4.37
C THR A 560 -26.11 27.37 -3.30
N ALA A 561 -24.93 27.92 -3.62
CA ALA A 561 -23.85 28.20 -2.66
C ALA A 561 -23.01 29.41 -3.12
N GLN A 562 -22.97 30.47 -2.29
CA GLN A 562 -22.24 31.75 -2.40
C GLN A 562 -22.41 32.63 -3.67
N PRO A 563 -22.59 33.97 -3.51
CA PRO A 563 -22.67 34.89 -4.65
C PRO A 563 -21.30 35.07 -5.32
N TYR A 564 -21.23 34.84 -6.63
CA TYR A 564 -20.02 35.08 -7.43
C TYR A 564 -20.30 36.00 -8.62
N VAL A 565 -19.24 36.66 -9.10
CA VAL A 565 -19.22 37.42 -10.34
C VAL A 565 -18.20 36.81 -11.28
N ALA A 566 -18.51 36.74 -12.56
CA ALA A 566 -17.55 36.33 -13.57
C ALA A 566 -17.37 37.43 -14.63
N ILE A 567 -16.14 37.62 -15.08
CA ILE A 567 -15.81 38.49 -16.21
C ILE A 567 -15.59 37.62 -17.42
N ASP A 568 -16.42 37.81 -18.44
CA ASP A 568 -16.26 37.13 -19.71
C ASP A 568 -15.28 37.90 -20.60
N TRP A 569 -14.25 37.20 -21.04
CA TRP A 569 -13.25 37.65 -21.98
C TRP A 569 -13.57 37.11 -23.36
N ASP A 570 -13.53 38.01 -24.34
CA ASP A 570 -13.45 37.63 -25.73
C ASP A 570 -12.05 37.03 -26.01
N PRO A 571 -11.92 35.92 -26.75
CA PRO A 571 -10.63 35.26 -26.99
C PRO A 571 -9.58 36.17 -27.64
N ASP A 572 -9.99 37.03 -28.59
CA ASP A 572 -9.07 37.97 -29.22
C ASP A 572 -8.58 39.04 -28.24
N MET A 573 -9.43 39.42 -27.29
CA MET A 573 -9.09 40.35 -26.22
C MET A 573 -8.18 39.71 -25.17
N LYS A 574 -8.48 38.47 -24.76
CA LYS A 574 -7.62 37.70 -23.84
C LYS A 574 -6.21 37.58 -24.42
N LYS A 575 -6.09 37.17 -25.69
CA LYS A 575 -4.79 37.04 -26.38
C LYS A 575 -3.99 38.34 -26.46
N LYS A 576 -4.64 39.50 -26.50
CA LYS A 576 -3.99 40.81 -26.61
C LYS A 576 -3.68 41.46 -25.27
N CYS A 577 -4.62 41.35 -24.32
CA CYS A 577 -4.60 42.11 -23.07
C CYS A 577 -4.23 41.25 -21.85
N TYR A 578 -4.37 39.91 -21.89
CA TYR A 578 -4.06 39.03 -20.76
C TYR A 578 -2.75 38.29 -21.01
N ASN A 579 -1.79 38.48 -20.10
CA ASN A 579 -0.51 37.76 -20.16
C ASN A 579 -0.53 36.60 -19.17
N GLU A 580 -0.85 35.39 -19.67
CA GLU A 580 -0.91 34.16 -18.87
C GLU A 580 0.39 33.93 -18.08
N ASN A 581 1.55 34.15 -18.71
CA ASN A 581 2.85 33.97 -18.07
C ASN A 581 3.14 34.98 -16.94
N GLU A 582 2.57 36.20 -16.98
CA GLU A 582 2.70 37.15 -15.87
C GLU A 582 1.66 36.91 -14.78
N ALA A 583 0.47 36.45 -15.16
CA ALA A 583 -0.64 36.17 -14.26
C ALA A 583 -0.39 35.01 -13.29
N GLU A 584 0.49 34.08 -13.66
CA GLU A 584 0.88 32.94 -12.84
C GLU A 584 2.16 33.17 -12.03
N LYS A 585 2.83 34.32 -12.21
CA LYS A 585 4.06 34.63 -11.46
C LYS A 585 3.73 35.05 -10.02
N TYR A 586 4.43 34.41 -9.10
CA TYR A 586 4.46 34.77 -7.67
C TYR A 586 5.90 35.08 -7.24
N VAL A 587 6.04 35.76 -6.10
CA VAL A 587 7.32 36.07 -5.47
C VAL A 587 7.54 35.11 -4.30
N LYS A 588 8.74 34.56 -4.14
CA LYS A 588 9.06 33.73 -2.97
C LYS A 588 9.51 34.63 -1.82
N HIS A 589 8.86 34.50 -0.66
CA HIS A 589 9.30 35.18 0.56
C HIS A 589 10.62 34.58 1.07
N GLN A 590 11.38 35.32 1.89
CA GLN A 590 12.63 34.85 2.50
C GLN A 590 12.46 33.54 3.32
N SER A 591 11.25 33.28 3.83
CA SER A 591 10.93 32.01 4.53
C SER A 591 11.01 30.77 3.63
N MET A 592 10.99 30.94 2.30
CA MET A 592 11.18 29.87 1.33
C MET A 592 12.65 29.49 1.15
N GLU A 593 13.59 30.36 1.51
CA GLU A 593 15.03 30.15 1.33
C GLU A 593 15.65 29.27 2.42
N VAL A 594 14.99 29.12 3.57
CA VAL A 594 15.42 28.20 4.62
C VAL A 594 15.18 26.78 4.10
N PRO A 595 16.23 25.97 3.88
CA PRO A 595 16.04 24.58 3.50
C PRO A 595 15.22 23.90 4.58
N HIS A 596 14.22 23.12 4.18
CA HIS A 596 13.58 22.20 5.11
C HIS A 596 14.68 21.28 5.64
N GLN A 597 15.20 21.53 6.85
CA GLN A 597 16.01 20.55 7.54
C GLN A 597 15.09 19.37 7.76
N GLN A 598 15.22 18.34 6.91
CA GLN A 598 14.52 17.09 7.11
C GLN A 598 14.83 16.64 8.53
N THR A 599 13.80 16.64 9.37
CA THR A 599 13.92 16.28 10.76
C THR A 599 14.46 14.86 10.82
N THR A 600 15.71 14.74 11.25
CA THR A 600 16.41 13.47 11.36
C THR A 600 16.38 13.06 12.83
N VAL A 601 15.99 11.82 13.08
CA VAL A 601 15.90 11.24 14.43
C VAL A 601 16.79 10.02 14.48
N GLN A 602 17.57 9.85 15.54
CA GLN A 602 18.37 8.64 15.72
C GLN A 602 17.48 7.44 16.06
N LEU A 603 17.77 6.26 15.53
CA LEU A 603 17.04 5.03 15.87
C LEU A 603 17.05 4.77 17.39
N GLN A 604 18.15 5.12 18.05
CA GLN A 604 18.29 5.00 19.50
C GLN A 604 17.23 5.83 20.25
N GLU A 605 16.89 7.03 19.78
CA GLU A 605 15.84 7.87 20.38
C GLU A 605 14.46 7.21 20.23
N CYS A 606 14.20 6.52 19.10
CA CYS A 606 12.95 5.79 18.88
C CYS A 606 12.83 4.59 19.84
N ILE A 607 13.95 3.89 20.10
CA ILE A 607 14.02 2.78 21.06
C ILE A 607 13.87 3.30 22.49
N GLU A 608 14.48 4.43 22.83
CA GLU A 608 14.29 5.08 24.13
C GLU A 608 12.83 5.44 24.34
N LEU A 609 12.19 6.08 23.35
CA LEU A 609 10.76 6.40 23.36
C LEU A 609 9.90 5.15 23.57
N PHE A 610 10.22 4.04 22.89
CA PHE A 610 9.54 2.75 23.09
C PHE A 610 9.61 2.24 24.54
N THR A 611 10.69 2.54 25.26
CA THR A 611 10.88 2.11 26.67
C THR A 611 10.39 3.13 27.71
N THR A 612 9.85 4.26 27.27
CA THR A 612 9.26 5.25 28.19
C THR A 612 7.96 4.75 28.80
N VAL A 613 7.59 5.36 29.94
CA VAL A 613 6.31 5.06 30.59
C VAL A 613 5.20 5.77 29.80
N GLU A 614 4.21 5.01 29.35
CA GLU A 614 3.01 5.51 28.67
C GLU A 614 1.76 5.23 29.51
N ILE A 615 0.69 6.00 29.29
CA ILE A 615 -0.64 5.72 29.86
C ILE A 615 -1.39 4.90 28.81
N LEU A 616 -2.04 3.81 29.22
CA LEU A 616 -2.86 3.01 28.33
C LEU A 616 -4.03 3.83 27.75
N GLU A 617 -4.33 3.57 26.47
CA GLU A 617 -5.44 4.18 25.74
C GLU A 617 -6.80 3.74 26.32
N GLU A 618 -7.84 4.57 26.10
CA GLU A 618 -9.20 4.29 26.59
C GLU A 618 -9.82 3.04 25.96
N GLU A 619 -9.40 2.72 24.74
CA GLU A 619 -9.83 1.55 23.98
C GLU A 619 -9.20 0.25 24.50
N ASN A 620 -8.04 0.32 25.17
CA ASN A 620 -7.26 -0.84 25.62
C ASN A 620 -6.86 -0.75 27.11
N PRO A 621 -7.83 -0.65 28.05
CA PRO A 621 -7.53 -0.51 29.47
C PRO A 621 -7.09 -1.84 30.09
N TRP A 622 -6.31 -1.78 31.17
CA TRP A 622 -5.85 -2.96 31.89
C TRP A 622 -6.80 -3.36 33.02
N TYR A 623 -7.15 -4.64 33.11
CA TYR A 623 -7.95 -5.16 34.22
C TYR A 623 -7.12 -5.27 35.50
N CYS A 624 -7.42 -4.43 36.49
CA CYS A 624 -6.75 -4.49 37.78
C CYS A 624 -7.37 -5.57 38.68
N PRO A 625 -6.62 -6.59 39.13
CA PRO A 625 -7.17 -7.67 39.96
C PRO A 625 -7.52 -7.22 41.39
N ILE A 626 -6.94 -6.12 41.88
CA ILE A 626 -7.26 -5.55 43.20
C ILE A 626 -8.54 -4.70 43.13
N CYS A 627 -8.60 -3.76 42.18
CA CYS A 627 -9.78 -2.90 41.99
C CYS A 627 -10.97 -3.64 41.37
N LYS A 628 -10.71 -4.80 40.75
CA LYS A 628 -11.68 -5.61 39.99
C LYS A 628 -12.40 -4.83 38.88
N LYS A 629 -11.69 -3.89 38.25
CA LYS A 629 -12.18 -3.08 37.13
C LYS A 629 -11.05 -2.72 36.17
N HIS A 630 -11.42 -2.37 34.94
CA HIS A 630 -10.50 -1.85 33.93
C HIS A 630 -10.03 -0.45 34.32
N GLN A 631 -8.73 -0.21 34.13
CA GLN A 631 -8.05 1.02 34.53
C GLN A 631 -7.11 1.48 33.41
N LEU A 632 -6.98 2.81 33.28
CA LEU A 632 -5.93 3.43 32.47
C LEU A 632 -4.60 3.37 33.23
N ALA A 633 -4.05 2.15 33.31
CA ALA A 633 -2.77 1.91 33.96
C ALA A 633 -1.63 2.58 33.18
N THR A 634 -0.55 2.93 33.88
CA THR A 634 0.69 3.27 33.20
C THR A 634 1.40 1.98 32.82
N LYS A 635 1.86 1.87 31.58
CA LYS A 635 2.63 0.74 31.05
C LYS A 635 4.06 1.20 30.76
N LYS A 636 5.03 0.36 31.08
CA LYS A 636 6.42 0.52 30.69
C LYS A 636 6.93 -0.79 30.13
N LEU A 637 7.60 -0.75 28.98
CA LEU A 637 8.29 -1.90 28.39
C LEU A 637 9.79 -1.70 28.54
N ASP A 638 10.48 -2.72 29.01
CA ASP A 638 11.93 -2.75 29.08
C ASP A 638 12.48 -3.96 28.31
N LEU A 639 13.60 -3.79 27.60
CA LEU A 639 14.25 -4.88 26.88
C LEU A 639 14.97 -5.81 27.87
N TRP A 640 14.55 -7.08 27.95
CA TRP A 640 15.15 -8.07 28.84
C TRP A 640 16.17 -8.96 28.12
N SER A 641 15.77 -9.59 27.02
CA SER A 641 16.65 -10.36 26.13
C SER A 641 16.30 -10.11 24.67
N LEU A 642 17.32 -10.15 23.80
CA LEU A 642 17.16 -9.89 22.37
C LEU A 642 17.48 -11.15 21.54
N PRO A 643 16.78 -11.34 20.42
CA PRO A 643 16.93 -12.51 19.54
C PRO A 643 18.26 -12.54 18.78
N GLU A 644 18.52 -13.63 18.07
CA GLU A 644 19.63 -13.71 17.12
C GLU A 644 19.42 -12.73 15.94
N VAL A 645 18.20 -12.68 15.40
CA VAL A 645 17.80 -11.72 14.37
C VAL A 645 16.72 -10.82 14.93
N LEU A 646 17.04 -9.53 15.03
CA LEU A 646 16.14 -8.50 15.53
C LEU A 646 15.47 -7.79 14.36
N ILE A 647 14.14 -7.80 14.35
CA ILE A 647 13.34 -7.02 13.40
C ILE A 647 12.83 -5.78 14.11
N ILE A 648 13.09 -4.60 13.53
CA ILE A 648 12.61 -3.32 14.02
C ILE A 648 11.68 -2.70 12.99
N HIS A 649 10.42 -2.57 13.34
CA HIS A 649 9.40 -1.85 12.61
C HIS A 649 9.32 -0.39 13.07
N LEU A 650 9.48 0.54 12.13
CA LEU A 650 9.29 1.96 12.37
C LEU A 650 7.81 2.30 12.17
N LYS A 651 7.08 2.65 13.24
CA LYS A 651 5.64 2.99 13.19
C LYS A 651 5.39 4.31 12.44
N ARG A 652 5.48 4.25 11.10
CA ARG A 652 5.30 5.43 10.23
C ARG A 652 3.84 5.77 9.99
N PHE A 653 2.96 4.77 9.95
CA PHE A 653 1.55 5.01 9.72
C PHE A 653 0.86 5.37 11.04
N SER A 654 0.30 6.58 11.08
CA SER A 654 -0.52 7.07 12.19
C SER A 654 -1.97 7.16 11.72
N TYR A 655 -2.85 6.52 12.47
CA TYR A 655 -4.28 6.52 12.22
C TYR A 655 -4.95 7.47 13.20
N THR A 656 -5.52 8.56 12.70
CA THR A 656 -6.48 9.36 13.47
C THR A 656 -7.90 9.11 12.94
N LYS A 657 -8.93 9.56 13.65
CA LYS A 657 -10.34 9.43 13.21
C LYS A 657 -10.60 10.07 11.84
N TYR A 658 -9.77 11.04 11.43
CA TYR A 658 -10.01 11.86 10.24
C TYR A 658 -8.86 11.82 9.22
N SER A 659 -7.64 11.44 9.63
CA SER A 659 -6.47 11.37 8.74
C SER A 659 -5.73 10.04 8.88
N ARG A 660 -5.21 9.56 7.76
CA ARG A 660 -4.22 8.50 7.69
C ARG A 660 -2.93 9.13 7.18
N GLU A 661 -1.97 9.33 8.06
CA GLU A 661 -0.72 10.00 7.73
C GLU A 661 0.44 9.03 7.81
N LYS A 662 1.40 9.23 6.90
CA LYS A 662 2.70 8.56 6.95
C LYS A 662 3.73 9.57 7.45
N LEU A 663 4.48 9.20 8.48
CA LEU A 663 5.61 9.98 8.97
C LEU A 663 6.81 9.75 8.05
N ASP A 664 7.18 10.77 7.29
CA ASP A 664 8.32 10.76 6.35
C ASP A 664 9.62 11.31 6.98
N ILE A 665 9.74 11.29 8.32
CA ILE A 665 10.99 11.65 9.00
C ILE A 665 12.12 10.68 8.61
N ILE A 666 13.35 11.19 8.53
CA ILE A 666 14.52 10.32 8.34
C ILE A 666 14.86 9.74 9.72
N VAL A 667 14.85 8.41 9.80
CA VAL A 667 15.39 7.71 10.96
C VAL A 667 16.80 7.29 10.61
N ASP A 668 17.79 7.87 11.30
CA ASP A 668 19.19 7.51 11.14
C ASP A 668 19.44 6.21 11.91
N PHE A 669 19.74 5.13 11.17
CA PHE A 669 19.99 3.81 11.73
C PHE A 669 21.35 3.27 11.28
N PRO A 670 22.17 2.73 12.19
CA PRO A 670 23.53 2.30 11.85
C PRO A 670 23.53 0.97 11.10
N LEU A 671 24.23 0.90 9.98
CA LEU A 671 24.36 -0.36 9.22
C LEU A 671 25.19 -1.43 9.96
N ARG A 672 26.05 -1.02 10.90
CA ARG A 672 26.94 -1.90 11.66
C ARG A 672 27.05 -1.46 13.11
N HIS A 673 27.32 -2.42 13.99
CA HIS A 673 27.59 -2.20 15.41
C HIS A 673 26.47 -1.47 16.18
N LEU A 674 25.19 -1.71 15.84
CA LEU A 674 24.06 -1.25 16.66
C LEU A 674 24.14 -1.91 18.04
N ASP A 675 24.34 -1.14 19.10
CA ASP A 675 24.64 -1.65 20.44
C ASP A 675 23.47 -1.42 21.42
N PHE A 676 22.86 -2.51 21.92
CA PHE A 676 21.77 -2.46 22.89
C PHE A 676 22.23 -2.54 24.35
N SER A 677 23.54 -2.52 24.62
CA SER A 677 24.07 -2.70 25.98
C SER A 677 23.59 -1.62 26.97
N GLY A 678 23.25 -0.42 26.48
CA GLY A 678 22.75 0.69 27.31
C GLY A 678 21.28 0.57 27.71
N CYS A 679 20.46 -0.16 26.96
CA CYS A 679 19.01 -0.28 27.16
C CYS A 679 18.56 -1.65 27.67
N LEU A 680 19.45 -2.64 27.68
CA LEU A 680 19.18 -3.97 28.23
C LEU A 680 19.18 -3.95 29.77
N LEU A 681 18.07 -4.37 30.37
CA LEU A 681 17.97 -4.51 31.83
C LEU A 681 18.84 -5.65 32.38
N ARG A 682 18.99 -6.72 31.61
CA ARG A 682 19.81 -7.87 31.99
C ARG A 682 21.29 -7.45 31.96
N LYS A 683 21.83 -7.06 33.11
CA LYS A 683 23.24 -6.69 33.24
C LYS A 683 24.11 -7.93 33.05
N THR A 684 24.93 -7.94 32.00
CA THR A 684 25.93 -8.98 31.66
C THR A 684 27.08 -9.12 32.68
N GLY A 685 26.97 -8.46 33.83
CA GLY A 685 27.98 -8.48 34.89
C GLY A 685 27.96 -9.78 35.67
N THR A 686 28.53 -10.85 35.10
CA THR A 686 29.30 -11.90 35.82
C THR A 686 29.72 -13.08 34.93
N ASN A 687 29.07 -13.32 33.79
CA ASN A 687 29.36 -14.48 32.94
C ASN A 687 29.56 -14.03 31.48
N GLY A 688 30.80 -14.11 30.97
CA GLY A 688 31.34 -13.99 29.60
C GLY A 688 30.45 -13.97 28.34
N GLU A 689 29.22 -13.45 28.39
CA GLU A 689 28.32 -13.33 27.26
C GLU A 689 28.75 -12.15 26.37
N PRO A 690 28.78 -12.34 25.04
CA PRO A 690 29.17 -11.31 24.11
C PRO A 690 28.18 -10.13 24.14
N PRO A 691 28.63 -8.90 23.85
CA PRO A 691 27.75 -7.74 23.80
C PRO A 691 26.68 -7.91 22.72
N SER A 692 25.45 -7.47 23.00
CA SER A 692 24.31 -7.51 22.08
C SER A 692 24.46 -6.45 20.97
N ARG A 693 25.42 -6.68 20.08
CA ARG A 693 25.72 -5.86 18.91
C ARG A 693 25.15 -6.48 17.65
N TYR A 694 24.60 -5.64 16.78
CA TYR A 694 23.93 -6.09 15.57
C TYR A 694 24.44 -5.37 14.32
N ASP A 695 24.43 -6.08 13.20
CA ASP A 695 24.65 -5.55 11.86
C ASP A 695 23.39 -5.67 11.01
N LEU A 696 23.11 -4.66 10.21
CA LEU A 696 21.96 -4.63 9.33
C LEU A 696 22.14 -5.64 8.19
N ILE A 697 21.10 -6.43 7.91
CA ILE A 697 21.09 -7.44 6.85
C ILE A 697 20.02 -7.19 5.79
N ALA A 698 18.91 -6.54 6.13
CA ALA A 698 17.88 -6.16 5.18
C ALA A 698 17.04 -4.97 5.65
N VAL A 699 16.43 -4.27 4.70
CA VAL A 699 15.49 -3.16 4.91
C VAL A 699 14.31 -3.32 3.97
N SER A 700 13.09 -3.33 4.51
CA SER A 700 11.87 -3.09 3.72
C SER A 700 11.65 -1.58 3.66
N ASN A 701 11.48 -1.04 2.45
CA ASN A 701 11.19 0.36 2.19
C ASN A 701 9.74 0.53 1.73
N HIS A 702 9.14 1.68 2.02
CA HIS A 702 7.83 2.07 1.54
C HIS A 702 7.82 3.50 0.99
N TYR A 703 7.38 3.65 -0.25
CA TYR A 703 7.17 4.93 -0.93
C TYR A 703 5.68 5.20 -1.11
N GLY A 704 5.27 6.47 -1.09
CA GLY A 704 3.87 6.85 -1.20
C GLY A 704 3.05 6.63 0.08
N GLY A 705 1.72 6.68 -0.05
CA GLY A 705 0.75 6.48 1.03
C GLY A 705 0.15 5.07 1.03
N LEU A 706 -0.54 4.69 2.11
CA LEU A 706 -1.02 3.31 2.31
C LEU A 706 -1.94 2.75 1.19
N ARG A 707 -2.65 3.60 0.46
CA ARG A 707 -3.60 3.19 -0.60
C ARG A 707 -2.97 3.01 -1.99
N ASP A 708 -1.87 3.71 -2.25
CA ASP A 708 -1.21 3.78 -3.57
C ASP A 708 0.32 3.80 -3.39
N GLY A 709 0.77 3.00 -2.43
CA GLY A 709 2.17 2.91 -2.03
C GLY A 709 2.89 1.79 -2.77
N HIS A 710 4.22 1.85 -2.75
CA HIS A 710 5.07 0.83 -3.34
C HIS A 710 6.16 0.40 -2.37
N TYR A 711 6.29 -0.92 -2.20
CA TYR A 711 7.31 -1.51 -1.33
C TYR A 711 8.48 -2.05 -2.15
N THR A 712 9.68 -1.83 -1.64
CA THR A 712 10.93 -2.38 -2.19
C THR A 712 11.81 -2.82 -1.03
N SER A 713 12.93 -3.49 -1.30
CA SER A 713 13.85 -3.87 -0.23
C SER A 713 15.32 -3.70 -0.60
N TYR A 714 16.13 -3.38 0.39
CA TYR A 714 17.57 -3.59 0.34
C TYR A 714 17.91 -4.86 1.12
N ALA A 715 18.78 -5.70 0.61
CA ALA A 715 19.30 -6.81 1.40
C ALA A 715 20.77 -7.11 1.08
N ARG A 716 21.50 -7.55 2.10
CA ARG A 716 22.89 -7.97 2.01
C ARG A 716 22.93 -9.47 1.75
N ASN A 717 23.44 -9.85 0.58
CA ASN A 717 23.56 -11.25 0.22
C ASN A 717 24.59 -11.95 1.13
N LYS A 718 24.19 -13.06 1.75
CA LYS A 718 25.02 -13.77 2.73
C LYS A 718 26.28 -14.42 2.14
N ASP A 719 26.27 -14.77 0.84
CA ASP A 719 27.35 -15.54 0.22
C ASP A 719 28.48 -14.64 -0.31
N ASN A 720 28.15 -13.43 -0.80
CA ASN A 720 29.14 -12.49 -1.33
C ASN A 720 29.31 -11.20 -0.50
N GLY A 721 28.45 -10.98 0.50
CA GLY A 721 28.49 -9.84 1.40
C GLY A 721 28.10 -8.48 0.77
N GLN A 722 27.60 -8.47 -0.46
CA GLN A 722 27.21 -7.26 -1.21
C GLN A 722 25.74 -6.89 -0.97
N TRP A 723 25.43 -5.60 -1.08
CA TRP A 723 24.07 -5.07 -1.00
C TRP A 723 23.39 -5.05 -2.36
N TYR A 724 22.12 -5.42 -2.37
CA TYR A 724 21.26 -5.37 -3.54
C TYR A 724 19.96 -4.65 -3.22
N TYR A 725 19.41 -3.95 -4.21
CA TYR A 725 18.08 -3.36 -4.20
C TYR A 725 17.14 -4.24 -5.03
N PHE A 726 16.05 -4.67 -4.40
CA PHE A 726 15.01 -5.51 -4.97
C PHE A 726 13.73 -4.70 -5.12
N ASP A 727 13.36 -4.48 -6.37
CA ASP A 727 12.13 -3.81 -6.78
C ASP A 727 11.33 -4.79 -7.63
N ASP A 728 10.48 -5.57 -6.96
CA ASP A 728 9.78 -6.71 -7.53
C ASP A 728 10.72 -7.63 -8.33
N ASN A 729 10.51 -7.76 -9.64
CA ASN A 729 11.30 -8.64 -10.51
C ASN A 729 12.69 -8.09 -10.84
N LYS A 730 12.95 -6.82 -10.54
CA LYS A 730 14.20 -6.13 -10.87
C LYS A 730 15.12 -6.13 -9.66
N VAL A 731 16.34 -6.64 -9.86
CA VAL A 731 17.40 -6.64 -8.85
C VAL A 731 18.58 -5.83 -9.37
N THR A 732 19.08 -4.91 -8.55
CA THR A 732 20.22 -4.05 -8.89
C THR A 732 21.21 -3.99 -7.73
N TYR A 733 22.47 -3.72 -8.04
CA TYR A 733 23.48 -3.50 -7.01
C TYR A 733 23.18 -2.20 -6.24
N ALA A 734 23.39 -2.22 -4.93
CA ALA A 734 23.22 -1.05 -4.06
C ALA A 734 24.49 -0.77 -3.27
N ARG A 735 24.73 0.51 -2.98
CA ARG A 735 25.80 0.94 -2.07
C ARG A 735 25.22 1.27 -0.70
N GLU A 736 26.06 1.18 0.32
CA GLU A 736 25.66 1.41 1.72
C GLU A 736 25.09 2.83 1.94
N GLU A 737 25.56 3.83 1.17
CA GLU A 737 25.10 5.22 1.28
C GLU A 737 23.64 5.42 0.81
N GLN A 738 23.07 4.45 0.09
CA GLN A 738 21.71 4.54 -0.48
C GLN A 738 20.64 3.94 0.45
N ILE A 739 21.05 3.31 1.55
CA ILE A 739 20.16 2.48 2.38
C ILE A 739 19.38 3.34 3.40
N VAL A 740 20.05 4.29 4.05
CA VAL A 740 19.43 5.15 5.07
C VAL A 740 18.63 6.26 4.39
N THR A 741 17.30 6.09 4.35
CA THR A 741 16.36 7.03 3.74
C THR A 741 15.09 7.14 4.58
N ASN A 742 14.24 8.13 4.30
CA ASN A 742 12.90 8.22 4.90
C ASN A 742 11.94 7.10 4.44
N ALA A 743 12.30 6.33 3.42
CA ALA A 743 11.49 5.21 2.95
C ALA A 743 11.64 3.96 3.82
N ALA A 744 12.72 3.83 4.59
CA ALA A 744 12.98 2.65 5.44
C ALA A 744 11.82 2.42 6.42
N TYR A 745 11.29 1.20 6.46
CA TYR A 745 10.06 0.85 7.19
C TYR A 745 10.25 -0.34 8.15
N LEU A 746 10.87 -1.42 7.67
CA LEU A 746 11.28 -2.57 8.51
C LEU A 746 12.80 -2.73 8.40
N LEU A 747 13.48 -2.88 9.52
CA LEU A 747 14.93 -3.08 9.60
C LEU A 747 15.22 -4.47 10.17
N PHE A 748 16.05 -5.26 9.49
CA PHE A 748 16.46 -6.59 9.92
C PHE A 748 17.93 -6.55 10.32
N TYR A 749 18.20 -6.95 11.57
CA TYR A 749 19.51 -6.89 12.20
C TYR A 749 19.94 -8.28 12.67
N HIS A 750 21.17 -8.71 12.37
CA HIS A 750 21.74 -9.98 12.82
C HIS A 750 22.81 -9.75 13.88
N ARG A 751 22.77 -10.52 14.97
CA ARG A 751 23.67 -10.36 16.11
C ARG A 751 25.09 -10.84 15.79
N GLN A 752 26.09 -10.01 16.07
CA GLN A 752 27.48 -10.20 15.64
C GLN A 752 28.12 -11.48 16.17
N ASP A 753 27.78 -11.93 17.38
CA ASP A 753 28.28 -13.17 17.98
C ASP A 753 27.71 -14.45 17.33
N LYS A 754 26.67 -14.30 16.49
CA LYS A 754 25.99 -15.39 15.79
C LYS A 754 26.26 -15.40 14.28
N ILE A 755 26.88 -14.35 13.74
CA ILE A 755 27.29 -14.29 12.34
C ILE A 755 28.40 -15.33 12.10
N ARG A 756 28.11 -16.37 11.32
CA ARG A 756 29.15 -17.29 10.82
C ARG A 756 30.00 -16.54 9.80
N GLN A 757 31.32 -16.57 9.93
CA GLN A 757 32.21 -15.96 8.93
C GLN A 757 32.05 -16.68 7.58
N PRO A 758 31.96 -15.96 6.45
CA PRO A 758 31.79 -16.55 5.14
C PRO A 758 32.97 -17.47 4.79
N THR A 759 32.65 -18.64 4.21
CA THR A 759 33.59 -19.72 3.87
C THR A 759 34.48 -19.42 2.66
N LEU A 760 34.40 -18.23 2.08
CA LEU A 760 35.19 -17.83 0.92
C LEU A 760 36.04 -16.59 1.25
N PRO A 761 37.37 -16.64 1.04
CA PRO A 761 38.20 -15.47 1.23
C PRO A 761 37.83 -14.40 0.18
N PRO A 762 37.88 -13.10 0.54
CA PRO A 762 37.69 -12.02 -0.42
C PRO A 762 38.71 -12.16 -1.57
N PRO A 763 38.38 -11.73 -2.80
CA PRO A 763 39.33 -11.73 -3.89
C PRO A 763 40.52 -10.86 -3.48
N SER A 764 41.69 -11.49 -3.39
CA SER A 764 42.94 -10.81 -3.08
C SER A 764 43.28 -9.85 -4.22
N ASP A 765 43.33 -8.55 -3.93
CA ASP A 765 44.02 -7.56 -4.75
C ASP A 765 45.50 -7.95 -4.83
N SER A 766 45.84 -8.78 -5.80
CA SER A 766 47.22 -9.07 -6.17
C SER A 766 47.54 -8.32 -7.45
N SER A 767 48.05 -7.10 -7.25
CA SER A 767 48.88 -6.43 -8.25
C SER A 767 50.15 -7.28 -8.45
N SER A 768 50.11 -8.16 -9.45
CA SER A 768 51.31 -8.77 -10.01
C SER A 768 51.25 -8.69 -11.53
N SER A 769 52.05 -7.76 -12.04
CA SER A 769 52.36 -7.56 -13.45
C SER A 769 52.81 -8.86 -14.12
N PRO A 770 52.28 -9.23 -15.30
CA PRO A 770 52.75 -10.41 -16.01
C PRO A 770 54.07 -10.12 -16.73
N THR A 771 55.11 -10.81 -16.30
CA THR A 771 56.40 -10.91 -16.99
C THR A 771 56.22 -11.59 -18.34
N GLN A 772 56.66 -10.93 -19.41
CA GLN A 772 56.71 -11.46 -20.79
C GLN A 772 57.63 -12.69 -20.93
N PRO A 773 57.35 -13.60 -21.87
CA PRO A 773 58.38 -14.47 -22.43
C PRO A 773 58.98 -13.86 -23.72
N ALA A 774 60.31 -13.73 -23.74
CA ALA A 774 61.15 -13.57 -24.94
C ALA A 774 61.12 -14.87 -25.78
N ASN A 775 61.36 -14.96 -27.08
CA ASN A 775 61.95 -14.12 -28.13
C ASN A 775 61.78 -14.94 -29.44
N VAL A 776 61.34 -14.38 -30.57
CA VAL A 776 61.89 -14.71 -31.91
C VAL A 776 61.66 -13.52 -32.87
N THR A 777 62.72 -13.19 -33.59
CA THR A 777 62.99 -12.12 -34.54
C THR A 777 62.19 -12.14 -35.85
N SER A 778 61.83 -10.94 -36.37
CA SER A 778 62.36 -10.33 -37.62
C SER A 778 61.34 -9.60 -38.52
N HIS A 779 61.81 -8.45 -39.06
CA HIS A 779 61.41 -7.73 -40.28
C HIS A 779 60.21 -6.75 -40.33
N LYS A 780 60.56 -5.46 -40.14
CA LYS A 780 60.40 -4.28 -41.03
C LYS A 780 59.03 -3.87 -41.62
N HIS A 781 58.76 -2.58 -41.37
CA HIS A 781 58.28 -1.48 -42.24
C HIS A 781 56.89 -0.86 -42.00
N ASP A 782 56.96 0.45 -41.77
CA ASP A 782 56.06 1.58 -42.07
C ASP A 782 54.70 1.76 -41.37
N GLY A 783 54.66 2.77 -40.49
CA GLY A 783 54.06 4.05 -40.88
C GLY A 783 52.67 4.41 -40.34
N MET A 784 52.66 5.50 -39.56
CA MET A 784 51.66 6.59 -39.53
C MET A 784 50.82 6.73 -38.25
N GLU A 785 51.19 7.75 -37.47
CA GLU A 785 50.41 8.36 -36.39
C GLU A 785 49.10 8.97 -36.92
N ARG A 786 48.02 8.86 -36.12
CA ARG A 786 46.98 9.90 -36.02
C ARG A 786 46.26 9.78 -34.68
N ALA A 787 46.47 10.78 -33.84
CA ALA A 787 45.70 11.04 -32.62
C ALA A 787 44.30 11.55 -32.97
N ILE A 788 43.26 11.08 -32.27
CA ILE A 788 41.97 11.79 -32.14
C ILE A 788 41.48 11.68 -30.69
N SER A 789 41.09 12.84 -30.19
CA SER A 789 40.70 13.24 -28.84
C SER A 789 39.32 12.73 -28.40
N CYS A 790 39.19 12.59 -27.08
CA CYS A 790 37.96 12.37 -26.32
C CYS A 790 36.97 13.54 -26.42
N VAL A 791 35.66 13.22 -26.40
CA VAL A 791 34.58 14.17 -26.08
C VAL A 791 33.61 13.46 -25.11
N ASN A 792 33.42 14.07 -23.95
CA ASN A 792 32.38 13.77 -22.97
C ASN A 792 31.07 14.41 -23.43
N MET A 793 29.94 13.70 -23.26
CA MET A 793 28.61 14.29 -23.30
C MET A 793 27.97 14.18 -21.91
N GLU A 794 27.77 15.34 -21.29
CA GLU A 794 26.74 15.58 -20.30
C GLU A 794 25.39 15.69 -21.04
N THR A 795 24.34 15.15 -20.43
CA THR A 795 22.96 15.25 -20.91
C THR A 795 22.09 15.75 -19.76
N ASP A 796 21.38 16.85 -20.05
CA ASP A 796 20.11 17.20 -19.40
C ASP A 796 19.03 16.15 -19.69
#